data_AF-A0AA90PPB5-F1
#
_entry.id   AF-A0AA90PPB5-F1
#
_cell.length_a   1.000
_cell.length_b   1.000
_cell.length_c   1.000
_cell.angle_alpha   90.00
_cell.angle_beta   90.00
_cell.angle_gamma   90.00
#
_symmetry.space_group_name_H-M   'P 1'
#
loop_
_entity.id
_entity.type
_entity.pdbx_description
1 polymer ?
#
loop_
_entity_poly.entity_id
_entity_poly.type
_entity_poly.pdbx_seq_one_letter_code
_entity_poly.pdbx_strand_id
1 'polypeptide(L)'
;MFRNLNFQRATSTFVMVALTNLTLAPLARAQNAYDAAEKAGLLAPAAGMAAVSQQPKRDGGGPDERFAQLLSDIHDDLKAAAPQTAFGTNAQHAMQAGAGRDIAAKATNIRAKHAQLKTLYASIDDGFASTAQRLKTLKLPAEIQNRQAAAFGQYQSRKAEFSRLMTALEKESDNSSKQLTAMADLGAYLSRQTNKQPHQYTNPKKLPFGMPGNTVRAPHTTTEQFQASLFPPKHDDVMLAGAIPANLQFVQTVLPALPNAADLAETDDIQMTQAIRDKAAALNKNPVAIYNWVRNNIAFIPSYGSIQGSDMTLANKRGNAFDTASLLIALYRASGIPARYAYGTIEVPAAQVMNWVGGVGKPAAAQNLLGQGGIPNVALVSGGTVKAIRMEHVWVQAYVDYIPSRGAVNKTPDTWVPVDASFKQYTFTKGMDIKANVPVNGEEFTAQILQGATVDEAQGYVQNLNQGAAQAQYAAYQTRLKTYISSQKSGATVGDVVGMQTIKAENNTVLLGTLAYKTTLTANTFQTLPDNLRWRFKTNIYAADNLSDSSSPIIEIDQTTARLAGKKITLSFAPASPADQELINSYMPKPHADGTPIQMSELPSTLPAYLIKLKAEFRIDGQLVAQTAGNFTMGSMVRQSNQYFNPANASWDGGDDNDITVGEFNAIGLDLQGIGESQLKSHQARLDATKALGAKYQLNPGDKTPISGLTKEDLAGDIQHSGILAYFALVDSNDRLAALGAGEVKSYRLPSYGRFFTTAQPHYFFGMVRSVGFPGVTMDVDYLRYHVAANDDDNASVVRFMRQAGSLASSAEHSIPEMMFASQNLPRNDSRQPQGVSAIKALVLAASQGQKIYTLTQGNRTLHASILQSLAIAQDVKHEISDALSAGKEVTVHAADVSVGGWTGSGYVVLDPLTGAGAYKIAGGANGGELLFAGFGLIGLSAALYAFFAFGGGIAIAVGLFVIIHLIFLIVVLELAVNACVGVAVFGMVGGPLAHMAKASGILIVDIITWVINTSSVVYGFYPCTI
;
A
#
# COMPACT_ATOMS: atom_id res chain seq x y z
N MET A 1 -16.73 26.08 24.71
CA MET A 1 -16.51 27.54 24.71
C MET A 1 -15.18 27.86 24.01
N PHE A 2 -15.05 27.51 22.72
CA PHE A 2 -13.94 27.94 21.85
C PHE A 2 -14.52 28.19 20.45
N ARG A 3 -14.54 29.46 20.01
CA ARG A 3 -15.27 29.93 18.81
C ARG A 3 -14.42 29.95 17.54
N ASN A 4 -13.21 29.40 17.54
CA ASN A 4 -12.30 29.49 16.40
C ASN A 4 -11.96 28.11 15.82
N LEU A 5 -12.73 27.70 14.79
CA LEU A 5 -12.56 26.43 14.08
C LEU A 5 -11.23 26.34 13.33
N ASN A 6 -10.58 27.46 12.99
CA ASN A 6 -9.29 27.46 12.30
C ASN A 6 -8.12 27.16 13.25
N PHE A 7 -8.20 27.66 14.48
CA PHE A 7 -7.24 27.39 15.56
C PHE A 7 -7.18 25.90 15.92
N GLN A 8 -8.34 25.22 15.99
CA GLN A 8 -8.42 23.77 16.21
C GLN A 8 -7.86 22.96 15.04
N ARG A 9 -7.97 23.44 13.79
CA ARG A 9 -7.51 22.70 12.60
C ARG A 9 -5.99 22.67 12.50
N ALA A 10 -5.31 23.81 12.63
CA ALA A 10 -3.85 23.87 12.55
C ALA A 10 -3.16 23.15 13.72
N THR A 11 -3.69 23.29 14.94
CA THR A 11 -3.19 22.53 16.10
C THR A 11 -3.53 21.04 16.00
N SER A 12 -4.73 20.65 15.55
CA SER A 12 -5.08 19.22 15.42
C SER A 12 -4.22 18.48 14.39
N THR A 13 -3.88 19.09 13.26
CA THR A 13 -3.00 18.48 12.26
C THR A 13 -1.59 18.32 12.82
N PHE A 14 -1.05 19.31 13.53
CA PHE A 14 0.27 19.18 14.18
C PHE A 14 0.26 18.23 15.37
N VAL A 15 -0.78 18.24 16.20
CA VAL A 15 -1.00 17.28 17.29
C VAL A 15 -1.05 15.88 16.70
N MET A 16 -1.74 15.67 15.58
CA MET A 16 -1.77 14.37 14.89
C MET A 16 -0.42 13.99 14.29
N VAL A 17 0.30 14.91 13.66
CA VAL A 17 1.66 14.72 13.10
C VAL A 17 2.71 14.43 14.20
N ALA A 18 2.62 15.11 15.35
CA ALA A 18 3.44 14.86 16.51
C ALA A 18 3.05 13.54 17.19
N LEU A 19 1.75 13.24 17.33
CA LEU A 19 1.25 11.98 17.86
C LEU A 19 1.60 10.80 16.96
N THR A 20 1.60 10.91 15.63
CA THR A 20 2.01 9.79 14.75
C THR A 20 3.46 9.39 14.99
N ASN A 21 4.39 10.35 15.09
CA ASN A 21 5.78 10.08 15.49
C ASN A 21 5.89 9.39 16.86
N LEU A 22 4.95 9.66 17.76
CA LEU A 22 4.97 9.17 19.13
C LEU A 22 4.22 7.84 19.31
N THR A 23 3.24 7.55 18.44
CA THR A 23 2.56 6.24 18.33
C THR A 23 3.43 5.15 17.72
N LEU A 24 4.64 5.48 17.24
CA LEU A 24 5.71 4.54 16.92
C LEU A 24 6.29 3.81 18.15
N ALA A 25 5.49 3.55 19.19
CA ALA A 25 5.79 2.71 20.33
C ALA A 25 5.91 1.18 20.06
N PRO A 26 6.08 0.70 18.80
CA PRO A 26 6.89 -0.50 18.55
C PRO A 26 8.41 -0.26 18.71
N LEU A 27 8.90 0.97 18.59
CA LEU A 27 10.32 1.32 18.65
C LEU A 27 10.96 1.06 20.03
N ALA A 28 10.20 1.27 21.12
CA ALA A 28 10.65 0.93 22.48
C ALA A 28 10.62 -0.59 22.77
N ARG A 29 9.78 -1.35 22.06
CA ARG A 29 9.69 -2.82 22.19
C ARG A 29 10.85 -3.52 21.50
N ALA A 30 11.30 -3.00 20.37
CA ALA A 30 12.44 -3.54 19.66
C ALA A 30 13.79 -3.16 20.31
N GLN A 31 13.85 -2.09 21.11
CA GLN A 31 14.98 -1.81 22.01
C GLN A 31 15.12 -2.88 23.12
N ASN A 32 14.01 -3.28 23.75
CA ASN A 32 14.04 -4.31 24.80
C ASN A 32 14.39 -5.71 24.29
N ALA A 33 14.06 -6.04 23.03
CA ALA A 33 14.48 -7.28 22.38
C ALA A 33 15.97 -7.26 22.00
N TYR A 34 16.50 -6.09 21.64
CA TYR A 34 17.92 -5.87 21.33
C TYR A 34 18.81 -5.97 22.58
N ASP A 35 18.44 -5.28 23.67
CA ASP A 35 19.18 -5.32 24.94
C ASP A 35 19.18 -6.73 25.55
N ALA A 36 18.18 -7.56 25.23
CA ALA A 36 18.09 -8.97 25.62
C ALA A 36 18.98 -9.87 24.76
N ALA A 37 19.13 -9.60 23.45
CA ALA A 37 20.03 -10.32 22.56
C ALA A 37 21.51 -10.00 22.84
N GLU A 38 21.82 -8.74 23.20
CA GLU A 38 23.14 -8.30 23.64
C GLU A 38 23.56 -8.95 24.96
N LYS A 39 22.66 -8.96 25.97
CA LYS A 39 22.90 -9.65 27.25
C LYS A 39 23.00 -11.17 27.13
N ALA A 40 22.41 -11.77 26.10
CA ALA A 40 22.49 -13.20 25.82
C ALA A 40 23.78 -13.60 25.09
N GLY A 41 24.67 -12.66 24.76
CA GLY A 41 25.91 -12.94 24.03
C GLY A 41 25.70 -13.37 22.57
N LEU A 42 24.46 -13.25 22.06
CA LEU A 42 24.10 -13.60 20.68
C LEU A 42 24.61 -12.57 19.65
N LEU A 43 25.19 -11.45 20.13
CA LEU A 43 25.75 -10.36 19.35
C LEU A 43 27.28 -10.23 19.47
N ALA A 44 27.98 -11.31 19.87
CA ALA A 44 29.45 -11.30 19.80
C ALA A 44 29.89 -11.09 18.34
N PRO A 45 30.68 -10.05 18.03
CA PRO A 45 30.99 -9.69 16.66
C PRO A 45 31.89 -10.75 16.02
N ALA A 46 31.57 -11.15 14.78
CA ALA A 46 32.59 -11.62 13.88
C ALA A 46 33.57 -10.45 13.66
N ALA A 47 34.72 -10.51 14.33
CA ALA A 47 35.80 -9.54 14.23
C ALA A 47 36.31 -9.48 12.79
N GLY A 48 35.76 -8.59 11.98
CA GLY A 48 36.13 -8.40 10.59
C GLY A 48 35.40 -7.27 9.85
N MET A 49 34.22 -6.84 10.33
CA MET A 49 33.40 -5.85 9.62
C MET A 49 33.51 -4.40 10.13
N ALA A 50 34.36 -4.12 11.12
CA ALA A 50 34.54 -2.78 11.67
C ALA A 50 35.31 -1.80 10.73
N ALA A 51 35.92 -2.30 9.65
CA ALA A 51 36.78 -1.49 8.78
C ALA A 51 36.03 -0.73 7.65
N VAL A 52 34.73 -0.97 7.42
CA VAL A 52 34.00 -0.38 6.28
C VAL A 52 33.33 0.98 6.62
N SER A 53 33.51 1.47 7.85
CA SER A 53 32.87 2.72 8.32
C SER A 53 33.60 4.01 7.94
N GLN A 54 34.65 3.93 7.13
CA GLN A 54 35.40 5.10 6.66
C GLN A 54 35.45 5.16 5.14
N GLN A 55 34.30 5.41 4.49
CA GLN A 55 34.33 6.14 3.23
C GLN A 55 33.85 7.57 3.48
N PRO A 56 34.62 8.57 3.04
CA PRO A 56 34.21 9.97 3.17
C PRO A 56 32.90 10.16 2.40
N LYS A 57 31.97 10.90 3.00
CA LYS A 57 30.82 11.49 2.30
C LYS A 57 31.32 12.05 0.98
N ARG A 58 30.93 11.43 -0.14
CA ARG A 58 31.05 12.07 -1.45
C ARG A 58 29.93 13.10 -1.53
N ASP A 59 30.18 14.25 -0.94
CA ASP A 59 29.35 15.44 -1.16
C ASP A 59 29.58 15.85 -2.62
N GLY A 60 28.63 15.48 -3.49
CA GLY A 60 28.65 15.72 -4.94
C GLY A 60 28.74 14.43 -5.75
N GLY A 61 27.64 14.08 -6.43
CA GLY A 61 27.54 12.94 -7.34
C GLY A 61 28.61 12.86 -8.42
N GLY A 62 28.70 11.71 -9.10
CA GLY A 62 29.61 11.51 -10.23
C GLY A 62 29.35 12.49 -11.39
N PRO A 63 30.26 12.58 -12.38
CA PRO A 63 30.09 13.49 -13.53
C PRO A 63 28.73 13.35 -14.23
N ASP A 64 28.21 12.12 -14.37
CA ASP A 64 26.91 11.86 -14.99
C ASP A 64 25.74 12.44 -14.20
N GLU A 65 25.72 12.23 -12.88
CA GLU A 65 24.67 12.71 -11.98
C GLU A 65 24.64 14.24 -11.95
N ARG A 66 25.83 14.86 -11.83
CA ARG A 66 25.96 16.33 -11.87
C ARG A 66 25.53 16.90 -13.21
N PHE A 67 25.84 16.24 -14.32
CA PHE A 67 25.43 16.67 -15.65
C PHE A 67 23.91 16.61 -15.82
N ALA A 68 23.27 15.50 -15.40
CA ALA A 68 21.83 15.34 -15.45
C ALA A 68 21.12 16.38 -14.55
N GLN A 69 21.62 16.61 -13.34
CA GLN A 69 21.07 17.62 -12.42
C GLN A 69 21.12 19.01 -13.03
N LEU A 70 22.26 19.44 -13.58
CA LEU A 70 22.40 20.76 -14.20
C LEU A 70 21.45 20.94 -15.40
N LEU A 71 21.23 19.90 -16.21
CA LEU A 71 20.25 19.95 -17.30
C LEU A 71 18.81 20.08 -16.77
N SER A 72 18.47 19.32 -15.74
CA SER A 72 17.15 19.40 -15.08
C SER A 72 16.92 20.80 -14.50
N ASP A 73 17.91 21.34 -13.80
CA ASP A 73 17.86 22.66 -13.18
C ASP A 73 17.70 23.80 -14.20
N ILE A 74 18.35 23.68 -15.36
CA ILE A 74 18.18 24.63 -16.48
C ILE A 74 16.75 24.53 -17.02
N HIS A 75 16.22 23.32 -17.19
CA HIS A 75 14.85 23.12 -17.65
C HIS A 75 13.83 23.71 -16.67
N ASP A 76 14.03 23.53 -15.37
CA ASP A 76 13.12 24.06 -14.34
C ASP A 76 13.16 25.60 -14.25
N ASP A 77 14.33 26.21 -14.41
CA ASP A 77 14.44 27.67 -14.51
C ASP A 77 13.73 28.22 -15.77
N LEU A 78 13.80 27.50 -16.88
CA LEU A 78 13.09 27.87 -18.12
C LEU A 78 11.57 27.74 -17.97
N LYS A 79 11.08 26.67 -17.32
CA LYS A 79 9.66 26.52 -16.99
C LYS A 79 9.15 27.66 -16.11
N ALA A 80 9.95 28.04 -15.10
CA ALA A 80 9.61 29.16 -14.22
C ALA A 80 9.62 30.52 -14.92
N ALA A 81 10.41 30.69 -15.98
CA ALA A 81 10.53 31.94 -16.73
C ALA A 81 9.52 32.08 -17.89
N ALA A 82 8.94 30.98 -18.37
CA ALA A 82 8.10 30.98 -19.57
C ALA A 82 6.78 31.77 -19.39
N PRO A 83 6.40 32.66 -20.33
CA PRO A 83 5.01 33.05 -20.54
C PRO A 83 4.17 31.77 -20.67
N GLN A 84 3.03 31.65 -19.99
CA GLN A 84 2.15 30.47 -20.06
C GLN A 84 1.48 30.26 -21.44
N THR A 85 2.13 30.67 -22.54
CA THR A 85 1.65 30.51 -23.91
C THR A 85 2.39 29.41 -24.68
N ALA A 86 3.31 28.67 -24.05
CA ALA A 86 4.07 27.59 -24.71
C ALA A 86 3.62 26.16 -24.36
N PHE A 87 2.61 25.98 -23.48
CA PHE A 87 2.18 24.65 -23.04
C PHE A 87 0.64 24.53 -23.00
N GLY A 88 0.05 24.04 -24.10
CA GLY A 88 -1.33 23.55 -24.15
C GLY A 88 -2.47 24.59 -24.11
N THR A 89 -3.68 24.13 -24.40
CA THR A 89 -4.90 24.90 -24.73
C THR A 89 -5.52 25.72 -23.60
N ASN A 90 -4.97 25.70 -22.37
CA ASN A 90 -5.54 26.45 -21.23
C ASN A 90 -4.93 27.85 -21.02
N ALA A 91 -4.13 28.34 -21.97
CA ALA A 91 -3.37 29.59 -21.90
C ALA A 91 -4.20 30.91 -21.90
N GLN A 92 -5.52 30.87 -22.12
CA GLN A 92 -6.33 32.09 -22.26
C GLN A 92 -6.83 32.71 -20.94
N HIS A 93 -6.79 32.00 -19.81
CA HIS A 93 -7.28 32.52 -18.52
C HIS A 93 -6.20 33.18 -17.63
N ALA A 94 -4.91 33.04 -17.94
CA ALA A 94 -3.81 33.49 -17.07
C ALA A 94 -3.27 34.92 -17.36
N MET A 95 -3.80 35.62 -18.36
CA MET A 95 -3.29 36.94 -18.78
C MET A 95 -3.63 38.11 -17.84
N GLN A 96 -4.35 37.89 -16.73
CA GLN A 96 -4.84 38.99 -15.86
C GLN A 96 -4.18 39.11 -14.47
N ALA A 97 -3.16 38.32 -14.13
CA ALA A 97 -2.47 38.44 -12.84
C ALA A 97 -1.01 38.89 -12.99
N GLY A 98 -0.77 40.19 -12.84
CA GLY A 98 0.55 40.82 -12.87
C GLY A 98 1.45 40.44 -11.69
N ALA A 99 1.99 39.22 -11.69
CA ALA A 99 3.10 38.82 -10.83
C ALA A 99 4.43 39.10 -11.55
N GLY A 100 5.26 39.99 -10.99
CA GLY A 100 6.59 40.32 -11.52
C GLY A 100 7.48 39.08 -11.60
N ARG A 101 7.83 38.66 -12.81
CA ARG A 101 8.73 37.53 -13.07
C ARG A 101 10.16 38.06 -13.22
N ASP A 102 11.07 37.63 -12.36
CA ASP A 102 12.49 37.98 -12.46
C ASP A 102 13.18 37.15 -13.57
N ILE A 103 12.85 37.47 -14.82
CA ILE A 103 13.36 36.80 -16.03
C ILE A 103 14.88 36.98 -16.12
N ALA A 104 15.41 38.14 -15.73
CA ALA A 104 16.84 38.43 -15.72
C ALA A 104 17.62 37.54 -14.74
N ALA A 105 17.12 37.33 -13.51
CA ALA A 105 17.77 36.40 -12.57
C ALA A 105 17.73 34.95 -13.07
N LYS A 106 16.61 34.53 -13.69
CA LYS A 106 16.50 33.19 -14.28
C LYS A 106 17.48 32.99 -15.43
N ALA A 107 17.59 33.95 -16.35
CA ALA A 107 18.58 33.91 -17.43
C ALA A 107 20.02 33.87 -16.88
N THR A 108 20.31 34.64 -15.84
CA THR A 108 21.62 34.64 -15.17
C THR A 108 21.95 33.27 -14.57
N ASN A 109 21.01 32.64 -13.86
CA ASN A 109 21.19 31.30 -13.32
C ASN A 109 21.40 30.24 -14.40
N ILE A 110 20.64 30.31 -15.50
CA ILE A 110 20.78 29.41 -16.64
C ILE A 110 22.19 29.51 -17.25
N ARG A 111 22.69 30.74 -17.48
CA ARG A 111 24.06 30.96 -17.99
C ARG A 111 25.12 30.40 -17.05
N ALA A 112 24.98 30.61 -15.74
CA ALA A 112 25.90 30.08 -14.73
C ALA A 112 25.92 28.54 -14.71
N LYS A 113 24.75 27.89 -14.76
CA LYS A 113 24.63 26.42 -14.84
C LYS A 113 25.20 25.86 -16.13
N HIS A 114 25.01 26.53 -17.27
CA HIS A 114 25.63 26.14 -18.53
C HIS A 114 27.15 26.22 -18.48
N ALA A 115 27.72 27.24 -17.83
CA ALA A 115 29.17 27.31 -17.61
C ALA A 115 29.70 26.11 -16.83
N GLN A 116 29.01 25.68 -15.77
CA GLN A 116 29.36 24.46 -15.04
C GLN A 116 29.22 23.20 -15.90
N LEU A 117 28.14 23.10 -16.67
CA LEU A 117 27.87 21.97 -17.56
C LEU A 117 28.97 21.80 -18.63
N LYS A 118 29.50 22.91 -19.17
CA LYS A 118 30.65 22.89 -20.10
C LYS A 118 31.90 22.24 -19.49
N THR A 119 32.13 22.39 -18.19
CA THR A 119 33.29 21.76 -17.52
C THR A 119 33.21 20.24 -17.46
N LEU A 120 32.01 19.67 -17.61
CA LEU A 120 31.77 18.23 -17.56
C LEU A 120 31.87 17.56 -18.94
N TYR A 121 31.77 18.29 -20.06
CA TYR A 121 31.71 17.71 -21.40
C TYR A 121 32.86 16.75 -21.72
N ALA A 122 34.10 17.13 -21.41
CA ALA A 122 35.25 16.25 -21.67
C ALA A 122 35.14 14.93 -20.89
N SER A 123 34.76 15.00 -19.61
CA SER A 123 34.57 13.81 -18.78
C SER A 123 33.44 12.90 -19.29
N ILE A 124 32.35 13.47 -19.82
CA ILE A 124 31.26 12.69 -20.41
C ILE A 124 31.71 12.00 -21.70
N ASP A 125 32.41 12.73 -22.57
CA ASP A 125 32.94 12.20 -23.84
C ASP A 125 33.94 11.05 -23.56
N ASP A 126 34.83 11.21 -22.58
CA ASP A 126 35.75 10.17 -22.09
C ASP A 126 35.00 8.96 -21.49
N GLY A 127 33.87 9.20 -20.81
CA GLY A 127 32.97 8.16 -20.31
C GLY A 127 32.39 7.28 -21.43
N PHE A 128 32.04 7.86 -22.58
CA PHE A 128 31.60 7.09 -23.75
C PHE A 128 32.77 6.34 -24.40
N ALA A 129 33.94 6.97 -24.52
CA ALA A 129 35.13 6.34 -25.10
C ALA A 129 35.61 5.14 -24.26
N SER A 130 35.66 5.28 -22.94
CA SER A 130 36.04 4.21 -22.01
C SER A 130 35.06 3.04 -22.06
N THR A 131 33.76 3.33 -22.14
CA THR A 131 32.74 2.28 -22.32
C THR A 131 32.95 1.54 -23.63
N ALA A 132 33.14 2.25 -24.76
CA ALA A 132 33.40 1.62 -26.05
C ALA A 132 34.64 0.72 -26.04
N GLN A 133 35.73 1.17 -25.42
CA GLN A 133 36.95 0.38 -25.28
C GLN A 133 36.71 -0.87 -24.43
N ARG A 134 35.99 -0.74 -23.30
CA ARG A 134 35.62 -1.86 -22.44
C ARG A 134 34.81 -2.92 -23.18
N LEU A 135 33.80 -2.51 -23.96
CA LEU A 135 32.97 -3.45 -24.75
C LEU A 135 33.82 -4.25 -25.74
N LYS A 136 34.82 -3.61 -26.39
CA LYS A 136 35.76 -4.27 -27.30
C LYS A 136 36.71 -5.22 -26.56
N THR A 137 37.29 -4.80 -25.44
CA THR A 137 38.20 -5.62 -24.63
C THR A 137 37.52 -6.88 -24.11
N LEU A 138 36.26 -6.76 -23.68
CA LEU A 138 35.46 -7.89 -23.21
C LEU A 138 34.83 -8.72 -24.33
N LYS A 139 35.04 -8.33 -25.61
CA LYS A 139 34.50 -9.00 -26.80
C LYS A 139 32.97 -9.16 -26.78
N LEU A 140 32.26 -8.18 -26.22
CA LEU A 140 30.80 -8.22 -26.17
C LEU A 140 30.19 -8.16 -27.59
N PRO A 141 28.96 -8.69 -27.79
CA PRO A 141 28.34 -8.82 -29.11
C PRO A 141 28.31 -7.52 -29.93
N ALA A 142 28.42 -7.65 -31.26
CA ALA A 142 28.47 -6.51 -32.19
C ALA A 142 27.25 -5.58 -32.05
N GLU A 143 26.07 -6.13 -31.71
CA GLU A 143 24.88 -5.33 -31.47
C GLU A 143 25.04 -4.33 -30.31
N ILE A 144 25.73 -4.71 -29.22
CA ILE A 144 25.97 -3.83 -28.08
C ILE A 144 26.98 -2.74 -28.45
N GLN A 145 28.01 -3.09 -29.22
CA GLN A 145 28.99 -2.12 -29.74
C GLN A 145 28.33 -1.11 -30.70
N ASN A 146 27.37 -1.55 -31.52
CA ASN A 146 26.61 -0.68 -32.40
C ASN A 146 25.69 0.27 -31.61
N ARG A 147 25.01 -0.21 -30.56
CA ARG A 147 24.22 0.64 -29.66
C ARG A 147 25.07 1.72 -28.99
N GLN A 148 26.29 1.38 -28.57
CA GLN A 148 27.26 2.33 -28.03
C GLN A 148 27.60 3.45 -29.02
N ALA A 149 27.97 3.07 -30.25
CA ALA A 149 28.33 4.04 -31.29
C ALA A 149 27.15 4.95 -31.65
N ALA A 150 25.94 4.38 -31.78
CA ALA A 150 24.73 5.14 -32.07
C ALA A 150 24.38 6.13 -30.95
N ALA A 151 24.43 5.70 -29.69
CA ALA A 151 24.13 6.57 -28.55
C ALA A 151 25.13 7.73 -28.41
N PHE A 152 26.43 7.47 -28.63
CA PHE A 152 27.43 8.53 -28.64
C PHE A 152 27.17 9.56 -29.75
N GLY A 153 26.84 9.10 -30.97
CA GLY A 153 26.47 9.98 -32.07
C GLY A 153 25.23 10.84 -31.77
N GLN A 154 24.19 10.24 -31.17
CA GLN A 154 22.99 10.97 -30.74
C GLN A 154 23.31 12.02 -29.67
N TYR A 155 24.12 11.68 -28.67
CA TYR A 155 24.55 12.62 -27.63
C TYR A 155 25.31 13.80 -28.23
N GLN A 156 26.28 13.55 -29.14
CA GLN A 156 27.03 14.63 -29.78
C GLN A 156 26.14 15.58 -30.59
N SER A 157 25.18 15.03 -31.34
CA SER A 157 24.21 15.82 -32.10
C SER A 157 23.33 16.67 -31.19
N ARG A 158 22.78 16.09 -30.11
CA ARG A 158 21.91 16.80 -29.16
C ARG A 158 22.69 17.86 -28.36
N LYS A 159 23.90 17.55 -27.90
CA LYS A 159 24.81 18.49 -27.24
C LYS A 159 25.12 19.70 -28.13
N ALA A 160 25.37 19.48 -29.42
CA ALA A 160 25.65 20.55 -30.37
C ALA A 160 24.45 21.50 -30.53
N GLU A 161 23.24 20.96 -30.64
CA GLU A 161 22.03 21.77 -30.74
C GLU A 161 21.73 22.55 -29.46
N PHE A 162 21.85 21.90 -28.28
CA PHE A 162 21.74 22.59 -27.00
C PHE A 162 22.75 23.73 -26.86
N SER A 163 24.01 23.48 -27.24
CA SER A 163 25.08 24.49 -27.19
C SER A 163 24.81 25.66 -28.13
N ARG A 164 24.23 25.40 -29.31
CA ARG A 164 23.79 26.45 -30.25
C ARG A 164 22.71 27.33 -29.65
N LEU A 165 21.68 26.74 -29.03
CA LEU A 165 20.58 27.46 -28.38
C LEU A 165 21.06 28.26 -27.16
N MET A 166 21.94 27.67 -26.33
CA MET A 166 22.57 28.39 -25.21
C MET A 166 23.43 29.57 -25.68
N THR A 167 24.21 29.39 -26.76
CA THR A 167 25.01 30.48 -27.33
C THR A 167 24.13 31.63 -27.83
N ALA A 168 22.94 31.34 -28.36
CA ALA A 168 21.97 32.37 -28.71
C ALA A 168 21.52 33.15 -27.47
N LEU A 169 21.16 32.47 -26.38
CA LEU A 169 20.77 33.10 -25.11
C LEU A 169 21.91 33.91 -24.45
N GLU A 170 23.16 33.44 -24.54
CA GLU A 170 24.34 34.11 -23.98
C GLU A 170 24.69 35.42 -24.71
N LYS A 171 24.29 35.58 -25.98
CA LYS A 171 24.54 36.79 -26.79
C LYS A 171 23.54 37.92 -26.53
N GLU A 172 22.38 37.62 -25.97
CA GLU A 172 21.31 38.61 -25.78
C GLU A 172 21.48 39.38 -24.46
N SER A 173 21.29 40.69 -24.52
CA SER A 173 21.24 41.58 -23.35
C SER A 173 20.04 41.28 -22.45
N ASP A 174 20.20 41.50 -21.15
CA ASP A 174 19.15 41.25 -20.16
C ASP A 174 17.87 42.06 -20.41
N ASN A 175 16.72 41.44 -20.14
CA ASN A 175 15.37 41.99 -20.34
C ASN A 175 15.01 42.38 -21.79
N SER A 176 15.76 41.89 -22.78
CA SER A 176 15.41 42.09 -24.19
C SER A 176 14.33 41.11 -24.65
N SER A 177 13.51 41.51 -25.64
CA SER A 177 12.54 40.60 -26.27
C SER A 177 13.21 39.38 -26.90
N LYS A 178 14.43 39.54 -27.40
CA LYS A 178 15.25 38.45 -27.98
C LYS A 178 15.73 37.44 -26.94
N GLN A 179 16.07 37.89 -25.72
CA GLN A 179 16.37 36.99 -24.59
C GLN A 179 15.19 36.08 -24.29
N LEU A 180 13.97 36.63 -24.27
CA LEU A 180 12.75 35.84 -24.03
C LEU A 180 12.52 34.80 -25.13
N THR A 181 12.70 35.16 -26.40
CA THR A 181 12.61 34.22 -27.53
C THR A 181 13.68 33.12 -27.42
N ALA A 182 14.93 33.46 -27.12
CA ALA A 182 16.00 32.49 -26.96
C ALA A 182 15.74 31.50 -25.80
N MET A 183 15.19 32.00 -24.68
CA MET A 183 14.74 31.16 -23.57
C MET A 183 13.57 30.25 -23.98
N ALA A 184 12.60 30.77 -24.73
CA ALA A 184 11.46 29.98 -25.22
C ALA A 184 11.91 28.85 -26.16
N ASP A 185 12.83 29.11 -27.10
CA ASP A 185 13.36 28.11 -28.02
C ASP A 185 14.16 27.03 -27.28
N LEU A 186 15.00 27.43 -26.32
CA LEU A 186 15.73 26.51 -25.45
C LEU A 186 14.78 25.66 -24.60
N GLY A 187 13.75 26.29 -24.02
CA GLY A 187 12.69 25.62 -23.27
C GLY A 187 11.92 24.63 -24.13
N ALA A 188 11.57 24.98 -25.38
CA ALA A 188 10.90 24.10 -26.32
C ALA A 188 11.77 22.91 -26.73
N TYR A 189 13.08 23.12 -26.92
CA TYR A 189 14.03 22.05 -27.14
C TYR A 189 14.07 21.08 -25.95
N LEU A 190 14.30 21.58 -24.72
CA LEU A 190 14.36 20.75 -23.52
C LEU A 190 13.01 20.11 -23.16
N SER A 191 11.89 20.70 -23.54
CA SER A 191 10.56 20.11 -23.33
C SER A 191 10.31 18.91 -24.24
N ARG A 192 10.89 18.90 -25.45
CA ARG A 192 10.88 17.73 -26.34
C ARG A 192 11.85 16.63 -25.90
N GLN A 193 12.76 16.93 -24.98
CA GLN A 193 13.76 15.99 -24.47
C GLN A 193 13.45 15.70 -23.00
N THR A 194 12.82 14.57 -22.66
CA THR A 194 12.53 14.25 -21.26
C THR A 194 13.83 14.14 -20.45
N ASN A 195 14.12 15.17 -19.63
CA ASN A 195 15.38 15.30 -18.89
C ASN A 195 15.24 15.02 -17.38
N LYS A 196 14.03 14.75 -16.92
CA LYS A 196 13.70 14.32 -15.56
C LYS A 196 12.44 13.48 -15.59
N GLN A 197 12.20 12.70 -14.54
CA GLN A 197 10.91 12.04 -14.40
C GLN A 197 9.79 13.08 -14.22
N PRO A 198 8.64 12.90 -14.90
CA PRO A 198 7.46 13.73 -14.70
C PRO A 198 6.98 13.66 -13.25
N HIS A 199 6.48 14.79 -12.75
CA HIS A 199 5.72 14.82 -11.50
C HIS A 199 4.36 14.15 -11.71
N GLN A 200 4.02 13.16 -10.89
CA GLN A 200 2.70 12.54 -10.91
C GLN A 200 1.69 13.42 -10.16
N TYR A 201 0.72 13.96 -10.91
CA TYR A 201 -0.33 14.83 -10.37
C TYR A 201 -1.45 13.99 -9.77
N THR A 202 -1.92 14.38 -8.59
CA THR A 202 -3.11 13.76 -8.01
C THR A 202 -4.38 14.42 -8.53
N ASN A 203 -5.34 13.61 -8.96
CA ASN A 203 -6.66 14.11 -9.27
C ASN A 203 -7.38 14.52 -7.97
N PRO A 204 -7.66 15.81 -7.72
CA PRO A 204 -8.27 16.25 -6.47
C PRO A 204 -9.71 15.75 -6.29
N LYS A 205 -10.34 15.17 -7.32
CA LYS A 205 -11.65 14.53 -7.22
C LYS A 205 -11.57 13.05 -6.84
N LYS A 206 -10.39 12.43 -6.93
CA LYS A 206 -10.14 11.01 -6.65
C LYS A 206 -8.94 10.87 -5.71
N LEU A 207 -9.15 11.21 -4.44
CA LEU A 207 -8.08 11.08 -3.44
C LEU A 207 -7.78 9.59 -3.14
N PRO A 208 -6.50 9.22 -2.97
CA PRO A 208 -6.07 7.82 -2.84
C PRO A 208 -6.56 7.19 -1.53
N PHE A 209 -6.69 7.96 -0.44
CA PHE A 209 -7.17 7.45 0.85
C PHE A 209 -8.57 7.99 1.14
N GLY A 210 -9.54 7.13 1.40
CA GLY A 210 -10.92 7.60 1.57
C GLY A 210 -11.95 6.52 1.85
N MET A 211 -13.21 6.94 1.84
CA MET A 211 -14.38 6.07 1.92
C MET A 211 -15.26 6.29 0.68
N PRO A 212 -15.92 5.25 0.15
CA PRO A 212 -16.90 5.42 -0.91
C PRO A 212 -18.12 6.20 -0.38
N GLY A 213 -18.94 6.71 -1.29
CA GLY A 213 -20.24 7.29 -0.92
C GLY A 213 -21.13 6.25 -0.25
N ASN A 214 -22.04 6.70 0.62
CA ASN A 214 -23.04 5.85 1.29
C ASN A 214 -24.32 5.63 0.45
N THR A 215 -24.42 6.26 -0.72
CA THR A 215 -25.61 6.19 -1.57
C THR A 215 -25.57 4.93 -2.41
N VAL A 216 -26.57 4.08 -2.22
CA VAL A 216 -26.78 2.85 -2.97
C VAL A 216 -28.20 2.83 -3.52
N ARG A 217 -28.42 2.03 -4.57
CA ARG A 217 -29.77 1.77 -5.07
C ARG A 217 -30.61 1.04 -4.02
N ALA A 218 -31.93 1.17 -4.12
CA ALA A 218 -32.85 0.34 -3.37
C ALA A 218 -32.72 -1.15 -3.79
N PRO A 219 -32.99 -2.09 -2.87
CA PRO A 219 -32.99 -3.51 -3.18
C PRO A 219 -34.10 -3.84 -4.18
N HIS A 220 -33.82 -4.75 -5.11
CA HIS A 220 -34.81 -5.25 -6.05
C HIS A 220 -35.93 -6.02 -5.34
N THR A 221 -37.14 -5.91 -5.86
CA THR A 221 -38.34 -6.51 -5.23
C THR A 221 -39.05 -7.51 -6.12
N THR A 222 -38.61 -7.69 -7.37
CA THR A 222 -39.16 -8.69 -8.30
C THR A 222 -38.04 -9.48 -8.97
N THR A 223 -38.35 -10.71 -9.41
CA THR A 223 -37.38 -11.59 -10.09
C THR A 223 -36.89 -10.97 -11.41
N GLU A 224 -37.75 -10.25 -12.13
CA GLU A 224 -37.42 -9.60 -13.41
C GLU A 224 -36.36 -8.51 -13.23
N GLN A 225 -36.43 -7.75 -12.14
CA GLN A 225 -35.42 -6.73 -11.82
C GLN A 225 -34.06 -7.36 -11.55
N PHE A 226 -34.02 -8.46 -10.79
CA PHE A 226 -32.80 -9.22 -10.57
C PHE A 226 -32.24 -9.81 -11.86
N GLN A 227 -33.08 -10.43 -12.70
CA GLN A 227 -32.67 -10.99 -13.99
C GLN A 227 -32.06 -9.91 -14.90
N ALA A 228 -32.72 -8.76 -15.01
CA ALA A 228 -32.21 -7.64 -15.82
C ALA A 228 -30.88 -7.09 -15.29
N SER A 229 -30.71 -7.01 -13.97
CA SER A 229 -29.46 -6.53 -13.36
C SER A 229 -28.31 -7.55 -13.47
N LEU A 230 -28.61 -8.84 -13.41
CA LEU A 230 -27.61 -9.92 -13.42
C LEU A 230 -27.18 -10.34 -14.81
N PHE A 231 -28.11 -10.26 -15.77
CA PHE A 231 -27.90 -10.67 -17.15
C PHE A 231 -28.36 -9.58 -18.11
N PRO A 232 -27.71 -8.40 -18.10
CA PRO A 232 -28.06 -7.34 -19.03
C PRO A 232 -27.91 -7.85 -20.47
N PRO A 233 -28.83 -7.50 -21.40
CA PRO A 233 -28.71 -7.89 -22.80
C PRO A 233 -27.38 -7.39 -23.38
N LYS A 234 -26.66 -8.23 -24.14
CA LYS A 234 -25.35 -7.90 -24.75
C LYS A 234 -25.41 -6.87 -25.89
N HIS A 235 -26.50 -6.11 -26.04
CA HIS A 235 -26.65 -5.10 -27.09
C HIS A 235 -26.79 -3.73 -26.46
N ASP A 236 -25.81 -2.86 -26.70
CA ASP A 236 -25.69 -1.51 -26.12
C ASP A 236 -26.75 -0.48 -26.62
N ASP A 237 -27.72 -0.84 -27.46
CA ASP A 237 -28.64 0.14 -28.08
C ASP A 237 -30.12 -0.28 -28.09
N VAL A 238 -30.69 -0.75 -26.98
CA VAL A 238 -32.17 -0.83 -26.89
C VAL A 238 -32.68 -0.23 -25.58
N MET A 239 -32.91 1.08 -25.59
CA MET A 239 -33.83 1.74 -24.67
C MET A 239 -35.25 1.25 -25.00
N LEU A 240 -35.72 0.22 -24.30
CA LEU A 240 -37.10 -0.24 -24.40
C LEU A 240 -38.03 0.71 -23.63
N ALA A 241 -38.66 1.63 -24.36
CA ALA A 241 -39.79 2.43 -23.87
C ALA A 241 -41.13 1.64 -23.87
N GLY A 242 -41.08 0.31 -23.81
CA GLY A 242 -42.25 -0.57 -23.91
C GLY A 242 -42.03 -1.96 -23.33
N ALA A 243 -43.10 -2.77 -23.27
CA ALA A 243 -43.05 -4.14 -22.75
C ALA A 243 -42.06 -5.01 -23.54
N ILE A 244 -41.27 -5.81 -22.83
CA ILE A 244 -40.25 -6.70 -23.40
C ILE A 244 -40.92 -7.65 -24.41
N PRO A 245 -40.48 -7.68 -25.68
CA PRO A 245 -41.08 -8.55 -26.69
C PRO A 245 -40.85 -10.02 -26.34
N ALA A 246 -41.87 -10.86 -26.56
CA ALA A 246 -41.93 -12.25 -26.12
C ALA A 246 -40.83 -13.18 -26.69
N ASN A 247 -40.00 -12.68 -27.62
CA ASN A 247 -38.90 -13.39 -28.27
C ASN A 247 -37.51 -13.07 -27.68
N LEU A 248 -37.40 -12.19 -26.67
CA LEU A 248 -36.16 -12.02 -25.89
C LEU A 248 -36.03 -13.20 -24.91
N GLN A 249 -35.19 -14.18 -25.27
CA GLN A 249 -34.85 -15.29 -24.39
C GLN A 249 -33.84 -14.82 -23.33
N PHE A 250 -34.30 -14.61 -22.11
CA PHE A 250 -33.43 -14.48 -20.95
C PHE A 250 -32.81 -15.83 -20.61
N VAL A 251 -31.56 -15.84 -20.15
CA VAL A 251 -30.92 -17.06 -19.64
C VAL A 251 -31.76 -17.57 -18.46
N GLN A 252 -32.45 -18.70 -18.64
CA GLN A 252 -33.16 -19.34 -17.53
C GLN A 252 -32.14 -19.86 -16.52
N THR A 253 -32.07 -19.23 -15.34
CA THR A 253 -31.27 -19.67 -14.20
C THR A 253 -32.00 -20.71 -13.34
N VAL A 254 -32.96 -21.46 -13.88
CA VAL A 254 -33.68 -22.47 -13.11
C VAL A 254 -32.81 -23.71 -13.01
N LEU A 255 -32.15 -23.87 -11.87
CA LEU A 255 -31.35 -25.05 -11.59
C LEU A 255 -32.25 -26.28 -11.36
N PRO A 256 -31.78 -27.51 -11.70
CA PRO A 256 -32.53 -28.73 -11.45
C PRO A 256 -32.90 -28.91 -9.97
N ALA A 257 -34.02 -29.60 -9.74
CA ALA A 257 -34.50 -29.93 -8.40
C ALA A 257 -33.58 -30.91 -7.68
N LEU A 258 -33.01 -31.89 -8.41
CA LEU A 258 -31.99 -32.79 -7.89
C LEU A 258 -30.58 -32.25 -8.16
N PRO A 259 -29.61 -32.50 -7.27
CA PRO A 259 -28.24 -32.06 -7.50
C PRO A 259 -27.59 -32.68 -8.73
N ASN A 260 -26.63 -31.96 -9.31
CA ASN A 260 -25.75 -32.46 -10.36
C ASN A 260 -24.28 -32.21 -10.02
N ALA A 261 -23.36 -32.59 -10.91
CA ALA A 261 -21.92 -32.49 -10.67
C ALA A 261 -21.44 -31.04 -10.41
N ALA A 262 -22.09 -30.03 -10.97
CA ALA A 262 -21.70 -28.64 -10.77
C ALA A 262 -22.07 -28.12 -9.36
N ASP A 263 -23.00 -28.76 -8.64
CA ASP A 263 -23.26 -28.47 -7.22
C ASP A 263 -22.14 -28.97 -6.30
N LEU A 264 -21.16 -29.72 -6.83
CA LEU A 264 -19.98 -30.24 -6.14
C LEU A 264 -18.65 -29.69 -6.68
N ALA A 265 -18.67 -28.97 -7.80
CA ALA A 265 -17.47 -28.50 -8.48
C ALA A 265 -16.81 -27.28 -7.80
N GLU A 266 -15.53 -27.05 -8.07
CA GLU A 266 -14.87 -25.78 -7.72
C GLU A 266 -15.32 -24.66 -8.67
N THR A 267 -15.23 -23.41 -8.19
CA THR A 267 -15.40 -22.19 -8.98
C THR A 267 -14.42 -21.14 -8.47
N ASP A 268 -14.21 -20.02 -9.17
CA ASP A 268 -13.32 -18.94 -8.73
C ASP A 268 -13.46 -18.57 -7.25
N ASP A 269 -14.70 -18.39 -6.77
CA ASP A 269 -14.99 -18.00 -5.39
C ASP A 269 -15.00 -19.21 -4.43
N ILE A 270 -15.17 -20.43 -4.96
CA ILE A 270 -15.28 -21.69 -4.21
C ILE A 270 -14.10 -22.59 -4.58
N GLN A 271 -12.96 -22.31 -3.95
CA GLN A 271 -11.77 -23.16 -4.00
C GLN A 271 -11.83 -24.17 -2.84
N MET A 272 -11.65 -25.45 -3.13
CA MET A 272 -11.51 -26.53 -2.15
C MET A 272 -10.03 -26.82 -1.97
N THR A 273 -9.28 -25.88 -1.38
CA THR A 273 -7.86 -26.06 -1.09
C THR A 273 -7.63 -27.19 -0.06
N GLN A 274 -6.37 -27.54 0.17
CA GLN A 274 -6.06 -28.54 1.20
C GLN A 274 -6.55 -28.10 2.59
N ALA A 275 -6.39 -26.82 2.95
CA ALA A 275 -6.90 -26.28 4.21
C ALA A 275 -8.42 -26.43 4.36
N ILE A 276 -9.18 -26.24 3.27
CA ILE A 276 -10.63 -26.46 3.25
C ILE A 276 -10.96 -27.94 3.44
N ARG A 277 -10.27 -28.85 2.74
CA ARG A 277 -10.44 -30.31 2.89
C ARG A 277 -10.13 -30.79 4.30
N ASP A 278 -9.03 -30.31 4.87
CA ASP A 278 -8.62 -30.64 6.24
C ASP A 278 -9.65 -30.12 7.24
N LYS A 279 -10.16 -28.90 7.03
CA LYS A 279 -11.19 -28.33 7.89
C LYS A 279 -12.51 -29.09 7.79
N ALA A 280 -12.92 -29.50 6.60
CA ALA A 280 -14.11 -30.33 6.40
C ALA A 280 -13.97 -31.70 7.07
N ALA A 281 -12.80 -32.34 6.96
CA ALA A 281 -12.49 -33.60 7.64
C ALA A 281 -12.52 -33.44 9.17
N ALA A 282 -11.92 -32.37 9.71
CA ALA A 282 -11.93 -32.08 11.15
C ALA A 282 -13.34 -31.83 11.71
N LEU A 283 -14.30 -31.47 10.86
CA LEU A 283 -15.72 -31.31 11.21
C LEU A 283 -16.54 -32.57 10.90
N ASN A 284 -15.87 -33.72 10.75
CA ASN A 284 -16.44 -35.02 10.43
C ASN A 284 -17.30 -35.04 9.14
N LYS A 285 -17.07 -34.08 8.24
CA LYS A 285 -17.87 -33.89 7.01
C LYS A 285 -19.38 -33.78 7.30
N ASN A 286 -19.75 -33.35 8.51
CA ASN A 286 -21.13 -33.31 8.96
C ASN A 286 -21.75 -31.94 8.65
N PRO A 287 -22.93 -31.87 8.01
CA PRO A 287 -23.48 -30.60 7.54
C PRO A 287 -23.84 -29.62 8.67
N VAL A 288 -24.28 -30.15 9.82
CA VAL A 288 -24.62 -29.35 11.01
C VAL A 288 -23.35 -28.81 11.68
N ALA A 289 -22.33 -29.66 11.86
CA ALA A 289 -21.04 -29.26 12.43
C ALA A 289 -20.35 -28.19 11.56
N ILE A 290 -20.41 -28.35 10.24
CA ILE A 290 -19.89 -27.37 9.27
C ILE A 290 -20.63 -26.03 9.40
N TYR A 291 -21.97 -26.04 9.39
CA TYR A 291 -22.75 -24.81 9.54
C TYR A 291 -22.43 -24.07 10.84
N ASN A 292 -22.49 -24.77 11.97
CA ASN A 292 -22.22 -24.17 13.29
C ASN A 292 -20.80 -23.60 13.34
N TRP A 293 -19.82 -24.33 12.79
CA TRP A 293 -18.44 -23.85 12.77
C TRP A 293 -18.29 -22.56 11.96
N VAL A 294 -18.78 -22.52 10.71
CA VAL A 294 -18.68 -21.29 9.88
C VAL A 294 -19.42 -20.13 10.55
N ARG A 295 -20.65 -20.34 11.03
CA ARG A 295 -21.45 -19.30 11.68
C ARG A 295 -20.72 -18.71 12.90
N ASN A 296 -20.12 -19.57 13.72
CA ASN A 296 -19.54 -19.16 14.99
C ASN A 296 -18.08 -18.69 14.90
N ASN A 297 -17.38 -18.95 13.79
CA ASN A 297 -15.94 -18.67 13.68
C ASN A 297 -15.58 -17.62 12.61
N ILE A 298 -16.53 -17.18 11.78
CA ILE A 298 -16.29 -16.19 10.73
C ILE A 298 -16.94 -14.86 11.12
N ALA A 299 -16.13 -13.81 11.32
CA ALA A 299 -16.63 -12.46 11.57
C ALA A 299 -17.24 -11.84 10.30
N PHE A 300 -18.35 -11.11 10.44
CA PHE A 300 -19.05 -10.49 9.32
C PHE A 300 -18.44 -9.12 8.98
N ILE A 301 -18.29 -8.86 7.67
CA ILE A 301 -17.92 -7.55 7.11
C ILE A 301 -19.07 -7.08 6.22
N PRO A 302 -19.61 -5.86 6.43
CA PRO A 302 -20.79 -5.37 5.70
C PRO A 302 -20.42 -4.83 4.31
N SER A 303 -19.97 -5.70 3.41
CA SER A 303 -19.66 -5.35 2.00
C SER A 303 -20.41 -6.23 1.00
N TYR A 304 -20.48 -5.76 -0.24
CA TYR A 304 -21.26 -6.38 -1.32
C TYR A 304 -20.38 -7.06 -2.39
N GLY A 305 -20.83 -8.21 -2.90
CA GLY A 305 -20.14 -9.04 -3.90
C GLY A 305 -19.04 -9.94 -3.32
N SER A 306 -18.58 -10.94 -4.07
CA SER A 306 -17.45 -11.78 -3.64
C SER A 306 -16.15 -11.02 -3.81
N ILE A 307 -15.38 -10.96 -2.72
CA ILE A 307 -14.12 -10.20 -2.65
C ILE A 307 -12.93 -11.15 -2.51
N GLN A 308 -12.95 -12.09 -1.58
CA GLN A 308 -11.76 -12.88 -1.23
C GLN A 308 -11.97 -14.40 -1.41
N GLY A 309 -13.21 -14.86 -1.59
CA GLY A 309 -13.52 -16.27 -1.83
C GLY A 309 -13.36 -17.17 -0.59
N SER A 310 -13.54 -18.48 -0.78
CA SER A 310 -13.61 -19.47 0.29
C SER A 310 -12.32 -19.62 1.09
N ASP A 311 -11.17 -19.74 0.42
CA ASP A 311 -9.89 -20.05 1.06
C ASP A 311 -9.40 -18.89 1.92
N MET A 312 -9.42 -17.68 1.38
CA MET A 312 -9.03 -16.49 2.14
C MET A 312 -10.00 -16.19 3.30
N THR A 313 -11.29 -16.53 3.15
CA THR A 313 -12.25 -16.44 4.28
C THR A 313 -11.94 -17.44 5.38
N LEU A 314 -11.53 -18.66 5.03
CA LEU A 314 -11.06 -19.63 6.01
C LEU A 314 -9.80 -19.13 6.72
N ALA A 315 -8.87 -18.54 5.98
CA ALA A 315 -7.61 -17.99 6.48
C ALA A 315 -7.82 -16.80 7.43
N ASN A 316 -8.56 -15.78 6.96
CA ASN A 316 -8.75 -14.52 7.69
C ASN A 316 -9.80 -14.61 8.82
N LYS A 317 -10.61 -15.68 8.86
CA LYS A 317 -11.73 -15.86 9.80
C LYS A 317 -12.72 -14.69 9.80
N ARG A 318 -12.86 -14.02 8.67
CA ARG A 318 -13.80 -12.93 8.44
C ARG A 318 -14.16 -12.88 6.96
N GLY A 319 -15.35 -12.39 6.65
CA GLY A 319 -15.82 -12.24 5.28
C GLY A 319 -17.20 -11.59 5.25
N ASN A 320 -17.61 -11.12 4.07
CA ASN A 320 -18.98 -10.67 3.87
C ASN A 320 -19.94 -11.84 3.61
N ALA A 321 -21.18 -11.54 3.23
CA ALA A 321 -22.19 -12.56 2.95
C ALA A 321 -21.78 -13.51 1.82
N PHE A 322 -21.23 -12.97 0.72
CA PHE A 322 -20.78 -13.75 -0.43
C PHE A 322 -19.61 -14.65 -0.05
N ASP A 323 -18.56 -14.08 0.55
CA ASP A 323 -17.35 -14.82 0.91
C ASP A 323 -17.62 -15.87 2.01
N THR A 324 -18.50 -15.57 2.97
CA THR A 324 -18.94 -16.54 3.99
C THR A 324 -19.77 -17.68 3.36
N ALA A 325 -20.65 -17.36 2.40
CA ALA A 325 -21.39 -18.36 1.64
C ALA A 325 -20.44 -19.22 0.79
N SER A 326 -19.44 -18.62 0.15
CA SER A 326 -18.42 -19.33 -0.63
C SER A 326 -17.63 -20.32 0.24
N LEU A 327 -17.20 -19.91 1.44
CA LEU A 327 -16.55 -20.82 2.40
C LEU A 327 -17.48 -21.96 2.83
N LEU A 328 -18.73 -21.65 3.17
CA LEU A 328 -19.69 -22.66 3.59
C LEU A 328 -19.94 -23.69 2.48
N ILE A 329 -20.13 -23.22 1.24
CA ILE A 329 -20.29 -24.09 0.07
C ILE A 329 -19.01 -24.91 -0.17
N ALA A 330 -17.82 -24.32 -0.06
CA ALA A 330 -16.56 -25.05 -0.26
C ALA A 330 -16.39 -26.20 0.75
N LEU A 331 -16.72 -25.98 2.02
CA LEU A 331 -16.69 -27.03 3.06
C LEU A 331 -17.73 -28.12 2.81
N TYR A 332 -18.92 -27.76 2.34
CA TYR A 332 -19.95 -28.74 1.94
C TYR A 332 -19.52 -29.55 0.73
N ARG A 333 -19.07 -28.90 -0.36
CA ARG A 333 -18.62 -29.57 -1.58
C ARG A 333 -17.42 -30.49 -1.31
N ALA A 334 -16.46 -30.05 -0.49
CA ALA A 334 -15.33 -30.89 -0.05
C ALA A 334 -15.76 -32.09 0.82
N SER A 335 -16.95 -32.03 1.40
CA SER A 335 -17.60 -33.10 2.16
C SER A 335 -18.50 -34.00 1.31
N GLY A 336 -18.59 -33.76 -0.01
CA GLY A 336 -19.51 -34.48 -0.90
C GLY A 336 -20.98 -34.06 -0.75
N ILE A 337 -21.24 -32.91 -0.14
CA ILE A 337 -22.58 -32.35 0.06
C ILE A 337 -22.83 -31.32 -1.04
N PRO A 338 -23.80 -31.55 -1.95
CA PRO A 338 -24.12 -30.58 -2.99
C PRO A 338 -24.61 -29.27 -2.37
N ALA A 339 -24.02 -28.16 -2.78
CA ALA A 339 -24.34 -26.85 -2.22
C ALA A 339 -24.25 -25.75 -3.27
N ARG A 340 -25.14 -24.75 -3.17
CA ARG A 340 -25.27 -23.65 -4.14
C ARG A 340 -25.71 -22.36 -3.47
N TYR A 341 -25.45 -21.22 -4.11
CA TYR A 341 -25.91 -19.92 -3.63
C TYR A 341 -27.41 -19.76 -3.85
N ALA A 342 -28.04 -19.00 -2.98
CA ALA A 342 -29.35 -18.41 -3.19
C ALA A 342 -29.26 -16.91 -2.89
N TYR A 343 -29.88 -16.09 -3.73
CA TYR A 343 -29.75 -14.64 -3.68
C TYR A 343 -31.11 -13.96 -3.85
N GLY A 344 -31.32 -12.88 -3.11
CA GLY A 344 -32.58 -12.15 -3.14
C GLY A 344 -32.63 -11.05 -2.09
N THR A 345 -33.83 -10.74 -1.62
CA THR A 345 -34.10 -9.60 -0.74
C THR A 345 -34.64 -10.06 0.60
N ILE A 346 -34.07 -9.51 1.67
CA ILE A 346 -34.40 -9.82 3.06
C ILE A 346 -34.82 -8.57 3.82
N GLU A 347 -35.56 -8.75 4.90
CA GLU A 347 -35.99 -7.70 5.81
C GLU A 347 -35.57 -8.07 7.23
N VAL A 348 -34.74 -7.22 7.83
CA VAL A 348 -34.15 -7.44 9.16
C VAL A 348 -34.54 -6.28 10.09
N PRO A 349 -35.03 -6.56 11.31
CA PRO A 349 -35.28 -5.53 12.32
C PRO A 349 -34.07 -4.61 12.52
N ALA A 350 -34.31 -3.30 12.62
CA ALA A 350 -33.23 -2.30 12.65
C ALA A 350 -32.23 -2.54 13.79
N ALA A 351 -32.72 -2.94 14.98
CA ALA A 351 -31.87 -3.28 16.12
C ALA A 351 -30.93 -4.48 15.84
N GLN A 352 -31.40 -5.48 15.11
CA GLN A 352 -30.57 -6.63 14.73
C GLN A 352 -29.52 -6.24 13.69
N VAL A 353 -29.85 -5.37 12.74
CA VAL A 353 -28.88 -4.84 11.76
C VAL A 353 -27.82 -4.01 12.46
N MET A 354 -28.21 -3.09 13.35
CA MET A 354 -27.28 -2.27 14.13
C MET A 354 -26.29 -3.12 14.92
N ASN A 355 -26.76 -4.22 15.53
CA ASN A 355 -25.90 -5.19 16.21
C ASN A 355 -24.98 -5.93 15.22
N TRP A 356 -25.52 -6.38 14.09
CA TRP A 356 -24.82 -7.18 13.09
C TRP A 356 -23.65 -6.44 12.42
N VAL A 357 -23.82 -5.14 12.13
CA VAL A 357 -22.78 -4.30 11.48
C VAL A 357 -21.75 -3.70 12.45
N GLY A 358 -21.63 -4.24 13.66
CA GLY A 358 -20.60 -3.81 14.63
C GLY A 358 -21.11 -3.05 15.85
N GLY A 359 -22.43 -3.00 16.07
CA GLY A 359 -23.03 -2.47 17.30
C GLY A 359 -23.13 -0.94 17.34
N VAL A 360 -23.55 -0.32 16.23
CA VAL A 360 -23.79 1.13 16.17
C VAL A 360 -25.03 1.53 16.97
N GLY A 361 -25.11 2.80 17.38
CA GLY A 361 -26.17 3.35 18.24
C GLY A 361 -27.39 3.90 17.50
N LYS A 362 -27.31 4.12 16.17
CA LYS A 362 -28.43 4.61 15.35
C LYS A 362 -28.65 3.77 14.08
N PRO A 363 -29.90 3.61 13.60
CA PRO A 363 -30.18 2.97 12.31
C PRO A 363 -29.49 3.64 11.12
N ALA A 364 -29.36 4.98 11.13
CA ALA A 364 -28.68 5.73 10.06
C ALA A 364 -27.20 5.35 9.94
N ALA A 365 -26.48 5.23 11.07
CA ALA A 365 -25.10 4.74 11.09
C ALA A 365 -24.99 3.31 10.53
N ALA A 366 -25.98 2.45 10.80
CA ALA A 366 -26.01 1.10 10.24
C ALA A 366 -26.22 1.12 8.72
N GLN A 367 -27.13 1.96 8.22
CA GLN A 367 -27.31 2.17 6.79
C GLN A 367 -26.08 2.78 6.12
N ASN A 368 -25.35 3.67 6.80
CA ASN A 368 -24.11 4.23 6.29
C ASN A 368 -23.05 3.15 6.07
N LEU A 369 -22.88 2.22 7.03
CA LEU A 369 -21.97 1.08 6.85
C LEU A 369 -22.41 0.17 5.70
N LEU A 370 -23.70 -0.19 5.63
CA LEU A 370 -24.23 -1.03 4.53
C LEU A 370 -24.11 -0.34 3.16
N GLY A 371 -24.41 0.96 3.10
CA GLY A 371 -24.39 1.76 1.88
C GLY A 371 -22.98 1.98 1.36
N GLN A 372 -22.04 2.36 2.23
CA GLN A 372 -20.61 2.38 1.89
C GLN A 372 -20.14 0.96 1.49
N GLY A 373 -20.75 -0.06 2.11
CA GLY A 373 -20.70 -1.49 1.79
C GLY A 373 -20.92 -1.83 0.32
N GLY A 374 -21.61 -0.94 -0.38
CA GLY A 374 -22.22 -1.22 -1.66
C GLY A 374 -23.46 -2.11 -1.55
N ILE A 375 -23.96 -2.41 -0.35
CA ILE A 375 -25.11 -3.31 -0.17
C ILE A 375 -26.40 -2.54 -0.46
N PRO A 376 -27.16 -2.90 -1.51
CA PRO A 376 -28.43 -2.24 -1.82
C PRO A 376 -29.40 -2.37 -0.65
N ASN A 377 -29.80 -1.24 -0.06
CA ASN A 377 -30.62 -1.22 1.14
C ASN A 377 -31.57 -0.01 1.21
N VAL A 378 -32.64 -0.16 2.00
CA VAL A 378 -33.58 0.92 2.32
C VAL A 378 -34.13 0.75 3.74
N ALA A 379 -34.29 1.86 4.47
CA ALA A 379 -34.93 1.88 5.77
C ALA A 379 -36.45 1.85 5.63
N LEU A 380 -37.10 0.99 6.40
CA LEU A 380 -38.56 0.91 6.50
C LEU A 380 -39.02 1.69 7.72
N VAL A 381 -39.65 2.84 7.47
CA VAL A 381 -40.13 3.76 8.50
C VAL A 381 -41.60 3.49 8.80
N SER A 382 -41.93 3.33 10.09
CA SER A 382 -43.31 3.25 10.57
C SER A 382 -43.44 4.00 11.89
N GLY A 383 -44.46 4.85 12.00
CA GLY A 383 -44.66 5.73 13.15
C GLY A 383 -43.47 6.67 13.40
N GLY A 384 -42.82 7.17 12.34
CA GLY A 384 -41.66 8.08 12.43
C GLY A 384 -40.35 7.41 12.89
N THR A 385 -40.32 6.09 13.06
CA THR A 385 -39.13 5.34 13.48
C THR A 385 -38.74 4.29 12.44
N VAL A 386 -37.43 4.09 12.23
CA VAL A 386 -36.93 3.00 11.37
C VAL A 386 -37.14 1.68 12.11
N LYS A 387 -38.06 0.83 11.62
CA LYS A 387 -38.40 -0.46 12.24
C LYS A 387 -37.54 -1.61 11.72
N ALA A 388 -37.26 -1.59 10.43
CA ALA A 388 -36.49 -2.62 9.74
C ALA A 388 -35.67 -2.00 8.62
N ILE A 389 -34.66 -2.72 8.17
CA ILE A 389 -33.90 -2.41 6.97
C ILE A 389 -34.13 -3.56 6.00
N ARG A 390 -34.53 -3.21 4.77
CA ARG A 390 -34.63 -4.14 3.66
C ARG A 390 -33.36 -4.06 2.85
N MET A 391 -32.78 -5.21 2.51
CA MET A 391 -31.49 -5.28 1.80
C MET A 391 -31.40 -6.50 0.90
N GLU A 392 -30.56 -6.42 -0.13
CA GLU A 392 -30.18 -7.59 -0.90
C GLU A 392 -29.15 -8.42 -0.14
N HIS A 393 -29.26 -9.74 -0.25
CA HIS A 393 -28.45 -10.66 0.54
C HIS A 393 -28.31 -12.03 -0.13
N VAL A 394 -27.20 -12.70 0.14
CA VAL A 394 -26.89 -14.05 -0.37
C VAL A 394 -26.79 -15.03 0.80
N TRP A 395 -27.31 -16.24 0.60
CA TRP A 395 -27.22 -17.36 1.51
C TRP A 395 -26.96 -18.67 0.75
N VAL A 396 -26.93 -19.80 1.45
CA VAL A 396 -26.61 -21.11 0.87
C VAL A 396 -27.84 -22.02 0.88
N GLN A 397 -28.00 -22.82 -0.18
CA GLN A 397 -28.81 -24.03 -0.18
C GLN A 397 -27.89 -25.24 -0.17
N ALA A 398 -28.07 -26.14 0.81
CA ALA A 398 -27.34 -27.40 0.90
C ALA A 398 -28.29 -28.58 0.73
N TYR A 399 -27.93 -29.55 -0.09
CA TYR A 399 -28.72 -30.76 -0.30
C TYR A 399 -28.30 -31.83 0.70
N VAL A 400 -29.14 -32.07 1.71
CA VAL A 400 -28.82 -32.92 2.86
C VAL A 400 -29.91 -33.96 3.09
N ASP A 401 -29.59 -34.96 3.89
CA ASP A 401 -30.52 -35.93 4.46
C ASP A 401 -31.34 -35.18 5.51
N TYR A 402 -32.46 -34.59 5.10
CA TYR A 402 -33.24 -33.71 5.96
C TYR A 402 -34.36 -34.48 6.67
N ILE A 403 -34.95 -35.46 6.01
CA ILE A 403 -36.01 -36.28 6.60
C ILE A 403 -35.47 -37.70 6.86
N PRO A 404 -35.44 -38.17 8.13
CA PRO A 404 -35.88 -37.52 9.36
C PRO A 404 -34.77 -36.77 10.12
N SER A 405 -33.51 -36.88 9.69
CA SER A 405 -32.35 -36.54 10.53
C SER A 405 -32.04 -35.04 10.62
N ARG A 406 -32.63 -34.23 9.73
CA ARG A 406 -32.40 -32.77 9.60
C ARG A 406 -30.92 -32.42 9.47
N GLY A 407 -30.16 -33.27 8.77
CA GLY A 407 -28.72 -33.15 8.54
C GLY A 407 -27.84 -33.70 9.68
N ALA A 408 -28.40 -34.13 10.82
CA ALA A 408 -27.60 -34.71 11.89
C ALA A 408 -26.88 -35.99 11.44
N VAL A 409 -27.54 -36.80 10.60
CA VAL A 409 -26.98 -37.99 9.97
C VAL A 409 -27.13 -37.84 8.47
N ASN A 410 -26.03 -37.62 7.75
CA ASN A 410 -26.10 -37.35 6.30
C ASN A 410 -25.67 -38.57 5.48
N LYS A 411 -26.61 -39.47 5.16
CA LYS A 411 -26.35 -40.69 4.38
C LYS A 411 -26.99 -40.65 3.01
N THR A 412 -28.29 -40.35 2.97
CA THR A 412 -29.07 -40.33 1.72
C THR A 412 -29.75 -38.97 1.58
N PRO A 413 -29.06 -37.97 1.00
CA PRO A 413 -29.62 -36.64 0.85
C PRO A 413 -30.91 -36.59 0.05
N ASP A 414 -31.89 -35.80 0.51
CA ASP A 414 -33.24 -35.76 -0.05
C ASP A 414 -33.80 -34.33 -0.25
N THR A 415 -33.21 -33.32 0.39
CA THR A 415 -33.82 -31.99 0.50
C THR A 415 -32.80 -30.85 0.37
N TRP A 416 -33.13 -29.84 -0.43
CA TRP A 416 -32.43 -28.55 -0.42
C TRP A 416 -32.84 -27.72 0.79
N VAL A 417 -31.90 -27.42 1.67
CA VAL A 417 -32.12 -26.71 2.93
C VAL A 417 -31.46 -25.33 2.88
N PRO A 418 -32.20 -24.23 3.12
CA PRO A 418 -31.61 -22.91 3.21
C PRO A 418 -30.87 -22.72 4.54
N VAL A 419 -29.64 -22.22 4.46
CA VAL A 419 -28.80 -21.88 5.61
C VAL A 419 -28.03 -20.59 5.33
N ASP A 420 -27.95 -19.71 6.33
CA ASP A 420 -27.11 -18.51 6.27
C ASP A 420 -26.18 -18.50 7.50
N ALA A 421 -24.88 -18.57 7.24
CA ALA A 421 -23.84 -18.48 8.28
C ALA A 421 -23.26 -17.06 8.42
N SER A 422 -23.65 -16.11 7.57
CA SER A 422 -23.20 -14.71 7.61
C SER A 422 -24.02 -13.87 8.59
N PHE A 423 -25.34 -14.13 8.69
CA PHE A 423 -26.18 -13.51 9.71
C PHE A 423 -25.85 -14.04 11.11
N LYS A 424 -25.53 -13.14 12.02
CA LYS A 424 -25.26 -13.44 13.43
C LYS A 424 -25.47 -12.22 14.29
N GLN A 425 -25.66 -12.46 15.59
CA GLN A 425 -25.69 -11.41 16.60
C GLN A 425 -24.42 -11.48 17.44
N TYR A 426 -23.99 -10.32 17.93
CA TYR A 426 -22.79 -10.14 18.71
C TYR A 426 -23.11 -9.71 20.14
N THR A 427 -22.25 -10.10 21.06
CA THR A 427 -22.13 -9.50 22.38
C THR A 427 -20.99 -8.48 22.31
N PHE A 428 -21.28 -7.24 22.69
CA PHE A 428 -20.29 -6.17 22.78
C PHE A 428 -19.99 -5.91 24.25
N THR A 429 -18.76 -6.16 24.66
CA THR A 429 -18.28 -5.84 26.01
C THR A 429 -17.60 -4.47 25.96
N LYS A 430 -18.06 -3.53 26.79
CA LYS A 430 -17.44 -2.22 26.92
C LYS A 430 -16.04 -2.39 27.53
N GLY A 431 -15.03 -1.76 26.93
CA GLY A 431 -13.69 -1.69 27.51
C GLY A 431 -13.60 -0.72 28.68
N MET A 432 -12.40 -0.58 29.23
CA MET A 432 -12.10 0.44 30.24
C MET A 432 -12.44 1.85 29.74
N ASP A 433 -12.97 2.69 30.61
CA ASP A 433 -13.29 4.07 30.27
C ASP A 433 -12.05 4.97 30.31
N ILE A 434 -11.17 4.81 29.32
CA ILE A 434 -9.89 5.54 29.24
C ILE A 434 -10.13 7.04 29.15
N LYS A 435 -11.13 7.48 28.39
CA LYS A 435 -11.42 8.92 28.20
C LYS A 435 -11.77 9.61 29.51
N ALA A 436 -12.60 8.98 30.35
CA ALA A 436 -13.00 9.55 31.62
C ALA A 436 -11.88 9.48 32.68
N ASN A 437 -11.08 8.40 32.70
CA ASN A 437 -10.15 8.13 33.79
C ASN A 437 -8.69 8.55 33.50
N VAL A 438 -8.31 8.63 32.24
CA VAL A 438 -7.01 9.13 31.79
C VAL A 438 -7.26 10.22 30.74
N PRO A 439 -7.86 11.36 31.11
CA PRO A 439 -8.15 12.40 30.15
C PRO A 439 -6.85 13.01 29.61
N VAL A 440 -6.81 13.26 28.31
CA VAL A 440 -5.81 14.16 27.71
C VAL A 440 -6.26 15.58 28.03
N ASN A 441 -5.45 16.33 28.77
CA ASN A 441 -5.69 17.76 28.97
C ASN A 441 -5.33 18.51 27.68
N GLY A 442 -6.30 18.63 26.78
CA GLY A 442 -6.09 19.25 25.48
C GLY A 442 -5.67 20.71 25.56
N GLU A 443 -6.12 21.46 26.57
CA GLU A 443 -5.75 22.86 26.77
C GLU A 443 -4.30 23.00 27.22
N GLU A 444 -3.87 22.22 28.21
CA GLU A 444 -2.48 22.19 28.66
C GLU A 444 -1.55 21.64 27.58
N PHE A 445 -1.96 20.58 26.87
CA PHE A 445 -1.21 20.06 25.74
C PHE A 445 -0.99 21.15 24.70
N THR A 446 -2.06 21.86 24.31
CA THR A 446 -2.01 22.95 23.34
C THR A 446 -1.14 24.11 23.84
N ALA A 447 -1.28 24.52 25.10
CA ALA A 447 -0.49 25.60 25.67
C ALA A 447 1.01 25.27 25.68
N GLN A 448 1.38 24.03 26.02
CA GLN A 448 2.76 23.57 26.08
C GLN A 448 3.41 23.47 24.69
N ILE A 449 2.70 22.96 23.69
CA ILE A 449 3.22 22.89 22.32
C ILE A 449 3.31 24.26 21.65
N LEU A 450 2.46 25.21 22.04
CA LEU A 450 2.46 26.58 21.53
C LEU A 450 3.48 27.48 22.23
N GLN A 451 4.10 27.02 23.32
CA GLN A 451 5.10 27.81 24.02
C GLN A 451 6.31 28.09 23.11
N GLY A 452 6.54 29.37 22.79
CA GLY A 452 7.59 29.79 21.86
C GLY A 452 7.23 29.67 20.38
N ALA A 453 6.02 29.20 20.07
CA ALA A 453 5.53 29.09 18.70
C ALA A 453 5.01 30.44 18.18
N THR A 454 5.13 30.66 16.88
CA THR A 454 4.40 31.72 16.16
C THR A 454 3.20 31.10 15.48
N VAL A 455 2.01 31.65 15.73
CA VAL A 455 0.75 31.23 15.10
C VAL A 455 0.16 32.44 14.38
N ASP A 456 -0.05 32.32 13.08
CA ASP A 456 -0.71 33.33 12.27
C ASP A 456 -1.96 32.70 11.65
N GLU A 457 -3.12 33.03 12.22
CA GLU A 457 -4.40 32.48 11.77
C GLU A 457 -4.84 33.07 10.43
N ALA A 458 -4.43 34.30 10.11
CA ALA A 458 -4.83 34.99 8.89
C ALA A 458 -4.13 34.37 7.67
N GLN A 459 -2.81 34.21 7.77
CA GLN A 459 -2.02 33.51 6.75
C GLN A 459 -2.14 31.98 6.87
N GLY A 460 -2.61 31.47 8.01
CA GLY A 460 -2.84 30.06 8.26
C GLY A 460 -1.54 29.28 8.43
N TYR A 461 -0.55 29.79 9.17
CA TYR A 461 0.67 29.03 9.46
C TYR A 461 1.01 28.96 10.95
N VAL A 462 1.81 27.95 11.27
CA VAL A 462 2.47 27.76 12.56
C VAL A 462 3.97 27.61 12.36
N GLN A 463 4.77 28.06 13.32
CA GLN A 463 6.24 27.99 13.29
C GLN A 463 6.79 27.81 14.69
N ASN A 464 7.94 27.15 14.84
CA ASN A 464 8.65 26.97 16.12
C ASN A 464 7.81 26.30 17.21
N LEU A 465 7.01 25.31 16.84
CA LEU A 465 6.24 24.53 17.81
C LEU A 465 7.18 23.74 18.73
N ASN A 466 6.84 23.68 20.02
CA ASN A 466 7.63 22.97 21.02
C ASN A 466 7.42 21.45 20.91
N GLN A 467 8.18 20.84 20.00
CA GLN A 467 8.14 19.40 19.74
C GLN A 467 8.61 18.56 20.94
N GLY A 468 9.58 19.06 21.71
CA GLY A 468 10.03 18.41 22.94
C GLY A 468 8.92 18.32 23.98
N ALA A 469 8.13 19.39 24.14
CA ALA A 469 6.96 19.37 25.01
C ALA A 469 5.87 18.42 24.51
N ALA A 470 5.60 18.37 23.20
CA ALA A 470 4.65 17.41 22.62
C ALA A 470 5.06 15.95 22.93
N GLN A 471 6.35 15.63 22.75
CA GLN A 471 6.91 14.32 23.06
C GLN A 471 6.83 13.98 24.55
N ALA A 472 7.18 14.93 25.42
CA ALA A 472 7.12 14.75 26.87
C ALA A 472 5.68 14.51 27.36
N GLN A 473 4.72 15.30 26.87
CA GLN A 473 3.31 15.17 27.23
C GLN A 473 2.72 13.83 26.80
N TYR A 474 3.07 13.36 25.59
CA TYR A 474 2.65 12.05 25.15
C TYR A 474 3.29 10.93 25.95
N ALA A 475 4.59 10.99 26.24
CA ALA A 475 5.26 10.00 27.08
C ALA A 475 4.62 9.94 28.47
N ALA A 476 4.31 11.10 29.06
CA ALA A 476 3.58 11.19 30.33
C ALA A 476 2.16 10.60 30.23
N TYR A 477 1.45 10.84 29.12
CA TYR A 477 0.16 10.22 28.86
C TYR A 477 0.27 8.69 28.77
N GLN A 478 1.25 8.16 28.04
CA GLN A 478 1.50 6.71 27.98
C GLN A 478 1.79 6.12 29.35
N THR A 479 2.59 6.80 30.19
CA THR A 479 2.85 6.36 31.56
C THR A 479 1.57 6.34 32.39
N ARG A 480 0.76 7.42 32.36
CA ARG A 480 -0.54 7.47 33.07
C ARG A 480 -1.49 6.38 32.59
N LEU A 481 -1.58 6.17 31.28
CA LEU A 481 -2.40 5.12 30.67
C LEU A 481 -1.95 3.73 31.12
N LYS A 482 -0.66 3.44 31.07
CA LYS A 482 -0.09 2.16 31.52
C LYS A 482 -0.34 1.92 33.00
N THR A 483 -0.11 2.93 33.85
CA THR A 483 -0.39 2.85 35.28
C THR A 483 -1.87 2.60 35.55
N TYR A 484 -2.76 3.32 34.87
CA TYR A 484 -4.20 3.12 35.00
C TYR A 484 -4.60 1.69 34.60
N ILE A 485 -4.20 1.21 33.42
CA ILE A 485 -4.53 -0.13 32.95
C ILE A 485 -4.02 -1.20 33.92
N SER A 486 -2.77 -1.08 34.37
CA SER A 486 -2.15 -2.01 35.33
C SER A 486 -2.86 -2.00 36.69
N SER A 487 -3.36 -0.83 37.13
CA SER A 487 -4.12 -0.69 38.37
C SER A 487 -5.53 -1.28 38.29
N GLN A 488 -6.16 -1.25 37.11
CA GLN A 488 -7.49 -1.83 36.91
C GLN A 488 -7.42 -3.35 36.80
N LYS A 489 -6.44 -3.88 36.07
CA LYS A 489 -6.22 -5.31 35.91
C LYS A 489 -4.76 -5.60 35.56
N SER A 490 -4.04 -6.26 36.47
CA SER A 490 -2.72 -6.82 36.15
C SER A 490 -2.90 -7.87 35.04
N GLY A 491 -2.13 -7.75 33.96
CA GLY A 491 -2.30 -8.65 32.81
C GLY A 491 -3.47 -8.30 31.89
N ALA A 492 -4.00 -7.07 31.93
CA ALA A 492 -5.14 -6.66 31.10
C ALA A 492 -4.93 -7.01 29.62
N THR A 493 -5.93 -7.67 29.03
CA THR A 493 -5.97 -7.91 27.59
C THR A 493 -6.40 -6.64 26.87
N VAL A 494 -6.08 -6.51 25.57
CA VAL A 494 -6.60 -5.38 24.79
C VAL A 494 -8.14 -5.42 24.76
N GLY A 495 -8.75 -6.60 24.72
CA GLY A 495 -10.20 -6.75 24.86
C GLY A 495 -10.77 -6.17 26.17
N ASP A 496 -10.03 -6.26 27.29
CA ASP A 496 -10.43 -5.61 28.55
C ASP A 496 -10.36 -4.08 28.44
N VAL A 497 -9.41 -3.54 27.67
CA VAL A 497 -9.17 -2.10 27.59
C VAL A 497 -10.01 -1.40 26.51
N VAL A 498 -10.07 -1.94 25.30
CA VAL A 498 -10.81 -1.32 24.18
C VAL A 498 -12.19 -1.94 23.95
N GLY A 499 -12.50 -3.01 24.69
CA GLY A 499 -13.74 -3.77 24.53
C GLY A 499 -13.61 -4.93 23.56
N MET A 500 -14.63 -5.79 23.55
CA MET A 500 -14.67 -6.98 22.72
C MET A 500 -15.96 -7.06 21.92
N GLN A 501 -15.85 -7.60 20.71
CA GLN A 501 -16.98 -8.06 19.90
C GLN A 501 -16.87 -9.58 19.79
N THR A 502 -17.84 -10.30 20.34
CA THR A 502 -17.86 -11.76 20.31
C THR A 502 -19.14 -12.25 19.65
N ILE A 503 -19.02 -13.22 18.74
CA ILE A 503 -20.19 -13.85 18.11
C ILE A 503 -20.98 -14.57 19.19
N LYS A 504 -22.30 -14.35 19.26
CA LYS A 504 -23.20 -15.19 20.05
C LYS A 504 -23.27 -16.55 19.36
N ALA A 505 -22.52 -17.50 19.91
CA ALA A 505 -22.40 -18.84 19.36
C ALA A 505 -23.74 -19.57 19.41
N GLU A 506 -24.08 -20.25 18.32
CA GLU A 506 -25.24 -21.13 18.22
C GLU A 506 -24.76 -22.53 17.83
N ASN A 507 -25.09 -23.53 18.64
CA ASN A 507 -24.67 -24.91 18.44
C ASN A 507 -25.90 -25.80 18.30
N ASN A 508 -26.59 -25.65 17.17
CA ASN A 508 -27.77 -26.46 16.89
C ASN A 508 -27.35 -27.91 16.63
N THR A 509 -28.13 -28.88 17.09
CA THR A 509 -27.89 -30.31 16.83
C THR A 509 -28.43 -30.76 15.47
N VAL A 510 -29.17 -29.88 14.77
CA VAL A 510 -29.83 -30.09 13.49
C VAL A 510 -29.85 -28.81 12.65
N LEU A 511 -30.05 -28.90 11.34
CA LEU A 511 -30.35 -27.73 10.50
C LEU A 511 -31.82 -27.32 10.65
N LEU A 512 -32.07 -26.03 10.85
CA LEU A 512 -33.41 -25.52 11.17
C LEU A 512 -34.37 -25.52 9.97
N GLY A 513 -33.88 -25.55 8.73
CA GLY A 513 -34.75 -25.49 7.54
C GLY A 513 -35.32 -24.12 7.20
N THR A 514 -35.01 -23.10 8.01
CA THR A 514 -35.51 -21.73 7.88
C THR A 514 -34.39 -20.72 8.18
N LEU A 515 -34.52 -19.51 7.63
CA LEU A 515 -33.60 -18.40 7.86
C LEU A 515 -34.05 -17.58 9.08
N ALA A 516 -33.10 -16.92 9.75
CA ALA A 516 -33.35 -16.17 10.99
C ALA A 516 -34.07 -14.81 10.79
N TYR A 517 -34.35 -14.44 9.54
CA TYR A 517 -34.96 -13.19 9.13
C TYR A 517 -36.06 -13.45 8.08
N LYS A 518 -36.85 -12.42 7.79
CA LYS A 518 -37.90 -12.50 6.76
C LYS A 518 -37.28 -12.38 5.38
N THR A 519 -37.38 -13.45 4.58
CA THR A 519 -37.07 -13.39 3.14
C THR A 519 -38.28 -12.84 2.39
N THR A 520 -38.13 -11.69 1.73
CA THR A 520 -39.22 -11.11 0.93
C THR A 520 -39.23 -11.65 -0.49
N LEU A 521 -38.06 -12.04 -1.01
CA LEU A 521 -37.91 -12.64 -2.34
C LEU A 521 -36.65 -13.52 -2.37
N THR A 522 -36.79 -14.73 -2.92
CA THR A 522 -35.66 -15.54 -3.40
C THR A 522 -35.65 -15.44 -4.92
N ALA A 523 -34.71 -14.68 -5.48
CA ALA A 523 -34.73 -14.34 -6.90
C ALA A 523 -34.03 -15.40 -7.75
N ASN A 524 -32.83 -15.82 -7.35
CA ASN A 524 -31.98 -16.71 -8.14
C ASN A 524 -31.20 -17.69 -7.27
N THR A 525 -30.81 -18.82 -7.87
CA THR A 525 -29.85 -19.77 -7.32
C THR A 525 -28.69 -19.98 -8.28
N PHE A 526 -27.48 -20.14 -7.75
CA PHE A 526 -26.26 -20.23 -8.55
C PHE A 526 -25.34 -21.34 -8.08
N GLN A 527 -24.85 -22.15 -9.03
CA GLN A 527 -23.71 -23.05 -8.79
C GLN A 527 -22.38 -22.28 -8.82
N THR A 528 -22.34 -21.22 -9.63
CA THR A 528 -21.22 -20.29 -9.87
C THR A 528 -21.76 -18.88 -9.83
N LEU A 529 -21.15 -17.96 -9.07
CA LEU A 529 -21.60 -16.57 -9.04
C LEU A 529 -21.47 -15.91 -10.42
N PRO A 530 -22.46 -15.13 -10.87
CA PRO A 530 -22.32 -14.25 -12.02
C PRO A 530 -21.16 -13.24 -11.85
N ASP A 531 -20.48 -12.88 -12.95
CA ASP A 531 -19.31 -12.00 -12.90
C ASP A 531 -19.62 -10.59 -12.37
N ASN A 532 -20.85 -10.11 -12.56
CA ASN A 532 -21.28 -8.81 -12.04
C ASN A 532 -21.54 -8.80 -10.52
N LEU A 533 -21.40 -9.94 -9.84
CA LEU A 533 -21.39 -10.06 -8.37
C LEU A 533 -19.99 -10.29 -7.82
N ARG A 534 -18.94 -10.24 -8.65
CA ARG A 534 -17.55 -10.46 -8.26
C ARG A 534 -16.75 -9.18 -8.35
N TRP A 535 -15.91 -8.95 -7.35
CA TRP A 535 -14.84 -7.97 -7.48
C TRP A 535 -13.76 -8.51 -8.41
N ARG A 536 -13.19 -7.61 -9.22
CA ARG A 536 -12.11 -7.91 -10.15
C ARG A 536 -11.01 -6.89 -9.99
N PHE A 537 -9.77 -7.34 -10.10
CA PHE A 537 -8.62 -6.46 -10.19
C PHE A 537 -8.11 -6.47 -11.62
N LYS A 538 -7.87 -5.28 -12.16
CA LYS A 538 -7.31 -5.07 -13.48
C LYS A 538 -6.05 -4.23 -13.39
N THR A 539 -4.98 -4.71 -14.03
CA THR A 539 -3.75 -3.95 -14.21
C THR A 539 -3.41 -3.89 -15.69
N ASN A 540 -3.28 -2.66 -16.19
CA ASN A 540 -2.92 -2.37 -17.57
C ASN A 540 -1.56 -1.70 -17.61
N ILE A 541 -0.68 -2.19 -18.47
CA ILE A 541 0.61 -1.56 -18.75
C ILE A 541 0.56 -0.94 -20.14
N TYR A 542 0.98 0.31 -20.26
CA TYR A 542 1.05 1.08 -21.49
C TYR A 542 2.49 1.52 -21.78
N ALA A 543 2.86 1.57 -23.05
CA ALA A 543 4.12 2.19 -23.46
C ALA A 543 4.00 3.72 -23.35
N ALA A 544 5.08 4.40 -22.93
CA ALA A 544 5.07 5.85 -22.65
C ALA A 544 4.84 6.75 -23.88
N ASP A 545 4.98 6.23 -25.09
CA ASP A 545 4.64 6.92 -26.35
C ASP A 545 3.16 6.80 -26.74
N ASN A 546 2.42 5.89 -26.10
CA ASN A 546 1.02 5.57 -26.37
C ASN A 546 0.10 5.97 -25.21
N LEU A 547 0.38 7.05 -24.48
CA LEU A 547 -0.33 7.45 -23.27
C LEU A 547 -1.72 8.10 -23.49
N SER A 548 -2.37 7.88 -24.65
CA SER A 548 -3.74 8.36 -24.86
C SER A 548 -4.75 7.35 -24.30
N ASP A 549 -5.88 7.85 -23.77
CA ASP A 549 -6.99 7.03 -23.25
C ASP A 549 -7.57 6.03 -24.28
N SER A 550 -7.22 6.17 -25.56
CA SER A 550 -7.61 5.31 -26.67
C SER A 550 -6.60 4.22 -27.03
N SER A 551 -5.44 4.15 -26.37
CA SER A 551 -4.41 3.17 -26.71
C SER A 551 -4.72 1.80 -26.09
N SER A 552 -4.35 0.73 -26.82
CA SER A 552 -4.45 -0.62 -26.27
C SER A 552 -3.27 -0.89 -25.32
N PRO A 553 -3.50 -1.52 -24.16
CA PRO A 553 -2.43 -1.87 -23.25
C PRO A 553 -1.50 -2.92 -23.88
N ILE A 554 -0.20 -2.85 -23.56
CA ILE A 554 0.81 -3.84 -23.97
C ILE A 554 0.79 -5.09 -23.08
N ILE A 555 0.25 -4.97 -21.86
CA ILE A 555 -0.12 -6.07 -20.97
C ILE A 555 -1.45 -5.68 -20.32
N GLU A 556 -2.43 -6.57 -20.37
CA GLU A 556 -3.68 -6.47 -19.61
C GLU A 556 -3.86 -7.74 -18.79
N ILE A 557 -4.03 -7.57 -17.48
CA ILE A 557 -4.40 -8.66 -16.58
C ILE A 557 -5.69 -8.24 -15.90
N ASP A 558 -6.74 -9.02 -16.12
CA ASP A 558 -8.05 -8.84 -15.50
C ASP A 558 -8.48 -10.17 -14.88
N GLN A 559 -8.54 -10.21 -13.55
CA GLN A 559 -8.86 -11.43 -12.77
C GLN A 559 -9.80 -11.10 -11.61
N THR A 560 -10.61 -12.08 -11.21
CA THR A 560 -11.40 -12.00 -9.98
C THR A 560 -10.46 -11.86 -8.78
N THR A 561 -10.83 -11.01 -7.81
CA THR A 561 -10.00 -10.80 -6.61
C THR A 561 -9.89 -12.08 -5.78
N ALA A 562 -10.90 -12.95 -5.80
CA ALA A 562 -10.85 -14.29 -5.20
C ALA A 562 -9.70 -15.16 -5.75
N ARG A 563 -9.40 -15.08 -7.06
CA ARG A 563 -8.28 -15.82 -7.67
C ARG A 563 -6.91 -15.24 -7.32
N LEU A 564 -6.85 -13.97 -6.94
CA LEU A 564 -5.64 -13.24 -6.56
C LEU A 564 -5.41 -13.17 -5.05
N ALA A 565 -6.42 -13.50 -4.24
CA ALA A 565 -6.36 -13.37 -2.79
C ALA A 565 -5.16 -14.12 -2.21
N GLY A 566 -4.30 -13.40 -1.49
CA GLY A 566 -3.13 -13.97 -0.81
C GLY A 566 -1.91 -14.22 -1.70
N LYS A 567 -2.01 -13.94 -3.00
CA LYS A 567 -0.96 -14.24 -3.97
C LYS A 567 0.05 -13.10 -4.09
N LYS A 568 1.31 -13.47 -4.34
CA LYS A 568 2.37 -12.51 -4.68
C LYS A 568 2.21 -12.08 -6.13
N ILE A 569 1.95 -10.80 -6.36
CA ILE A 569 1.82 -10.21 -7.70
C ILE A 569 3.04 -9.32 -7.95
N THR A 570 3.75 -9.55 -9.06
CA THR A 570 4.96 -8.78 -9.38
C THR A 570 4.98 -8.32 -10.82
N LEU A 571 5.47 -7.10 -11.03
CA LEU A 571 5.90 -6.58 -12.32
C LEU A 571 7.41 -6.34 -12.24
N SER A 572 8.18 -7.06 -13.04
CA SER A 572 9.63 -6.93 -13.10
C SER A 572 10.11 -6.91 -14.54
N PHE A 573 11.42 -6.78 -14.74
CA PHE A 573 12.01 -6.72 -16.08
C PHE A 573 13.09 -7.79 -16.24
N ALA A 574 13.16 -8.42 -17.41
CA ALA A 574 14.21 -9.37 -17.77
C ALA A 574 14.99 -8.87 -18.99
N PRO A 575 16.27 -9.28 -19.16
CA PRO A 575 17.04 -8.94 -20.35
C PRO A 575 16.32 -9.37 -21.63
N ALA A 576 16.29 -8.49 -22.62
CA ALA A 576 15.54 -8.75 -23.85
C ALA A 576 16.21 -9.78 -24.76
N SER A 577 17.53 -9.98 -24.62
CA SER A 577 18.33 -10.94 -25.38
C SER A 577 19.48 -11.54 -24.54
N PRO A 578 20.13 -12.63 -24.99
CA PRO A 578 21.35 -13.14 -24.38
C PRO A 578 22.50 -12.12 -24.35
N ALA A 579 22.58 -11.23 -25.34
CA ALA A 579 23.59 -10.17 -25.39
C ALA A 579 23.31 -9.07 -24.37
N ASP A 580 22.04 -8.75 -24.10
CA ASP A 580 21.65 -7.87 -22.98
C ASP A 580 22.02 -8.48 -21.63
N GLN A 581 21.81 -9.80 -21.46
CA GLN A 581 22.24 -10.53 -20.27
C GLN A 581 23.76 -10.51 -20.09
N GLU A 582 24.51 -10.81 -21.15
CA GLU A 582 25.98 -10.82 -21.14
C GLU A 582 26.54 -9.43 -20.80
N LEU A 583 25.93 -8.37 -21.35
CA LEU A 583 26.27 -7.00 -21.03
C LEU A 583 26.09 -6.71 -19.54
N ILE A 584 24.92 -7.01 -18.95
CA ILE A 584 24.66 -6.80 -17.52
C ILE A 584 25.67 -7.57 -16.68
N ASN A 585 25.87 -8.86 -16.99
CA ASN A 585 26.83 -9.73 -16.31
C ASN A 585 28.25 -9.16 -16.34
N SER A 586 28.63 -8.48 -17.43
CA SER A 586 29.95 -7.89 -17.56
C SER A 586 30.23 -6.84 -16.48
N TYR A 587 29.22 -6.09 -16.04
CA TYR A 587 29.35 -5.02 -15.04
C TYR A 587 29.35 -5.52 -13.60
N MET A 588 29.13 -6.81 -13.41
CA MET A 588 29.10 -7.40 -12.08
C MET A 588 30.51 -7.77 -11.59
N PRO A 589 30.81 -7.61 -10.29
CA PRO A 589 32.05 -8.07 -9.71
C PRO A 589 32.21 -9.58 -9.86
N LYS A 590 33.45 -10.02 -10.15
CA LYS A 590 33.79 -11.45 -10.22
C LYS A 590 34.04 -11.98 -8.81
N PRO A 591 33.78 -13.28 -8.54
CA PRO A 591 34.16 -13.90 -7.28
C PRO A 591 35.65 -13.73 -7.01
N HIS A 592 36.01 -13.46 -5.76
CA HIS A 592 37.41 -13.31 -5.37
C HIS A 592 38.12 -14.66 -5.41
N ALA A 593 39.37 -14.66 -5.89
CA ALA A 593 40.16 -15.88 -6.00
C ALA A 593 40.48 -16.52 -4.64
N ASP A 594 40.47 -15.71 -3.58
CA ASP A 594 40.72 -16.12 -2.19
C ASP A 594 39.46 -16.64 -1.47
N GLY A 595 38.32 -16.68 -2.15
CA GLY A 595 37.04 -17.13 -1.59
C GLY A 595 36.37 -16.14 -0.65
N THR A 596 36.92 -14.93 -0.48
CA THR A 596 36.26 -13.89 0.30
C THR A 596 34.98 -13.40 -0.39
N PRO A 597 33.94 -12.99 0.37
CA PRO A 597 32.70 -12.49 -0.23
C PRO A 597 32.93 -11.17 -0.97
N ILE A 598 32.31 -11.02 -2.14
CA ILE A 598 32.12 -9.73 -2.83
C ILE A 598 31.50 -8.75 -1.84
N GLN A 599 32.17 -7.62 -1.66
CA GLN A 599 31.70 -6.53 -0.81
C GLN A 599 30.70 -5.66 -1.56
N MET A 600 29.77 -5.04 -0.83
CA MET A 600 28.79 -4.13 -1.42
C MET A 600 29.47 -3.05 -2.25
N SER A 601 30.58 -2.49 -1.78
CA SER A 601 31.33 -1.42 -2.48
C SER A 601 31.88 -1.81 -3.85
N GLU A 602 31.88 -3.10 -4.19
CA GLU A 602 32.35 -3.63 -5.46
C GLU A 602 31.23 -3.72 -6.51
N LEU A 603 29.97 -3.56 -6.09
CA LEU A 603 28.86 -3.45 -7.02
C LEU A 603 28.91 -2.08 -7.73
N PRO A 604 28.56 -2.03 -9.03
CA PRO A 604 28.61 -0.78 -9.79
C PRO A 604 27.57 0.20 -9.25
N SER A 605 27.90 1.47 -9.00
CA SER A 605 26.90 2.44 -8.51
C SER A 605 25.79 2.78 -9.53
N THR A 606 26.04 2.52 -10.83
CA THR A 606 25.09 2.72 -11.93
C THR A 606 25.32 1.70 -13.05
N LEU A 607 24.31 1.47 -13.87
CA LEU A 607 24.42 0.69 -15.11
C LEU A 607 24.29 1.59 -16.36
N PRO A 608 24.95 1.27 -17.50
CA PRO A 608 24.84 2.02 -18.75
C PRO A 608 23.50 1.74 -19.46
N ALA A 609 22.45 2.38 -18.97
CA ALA A 609 21.06 2.08 -19.31
C ALA A 609 20.74 2.12 -20.83
N TYR A 610 21.30 3.07 -21.58
CA TYR A 610 21.14 3.16 -23.05
C TYR A 610 21.59 1.92 -23.83
N LEU A 611 22.44 1.07 -23.26
CA LEU A 611 22.89 -0.17 -23.89
C LEU A 611 21.95 -1.35 -23.61
N ILE A 612 21.19 -1.29 -22.52
CA ILE A 612 20.45 -2.42 -21.96
C ILE A 612 18.99 -2.37 -22.43
N LYS A 613 18.55 -3.43 -23.09
CA LYS A 613 17.15 -3.64 -23.48
C LYS A 613 16.49 -4.69 -22.59
N LEU A 614 15.27 -4.41 -22.17
CA LEU A 614 14.52 -5.21 -21.21
C LEU A 614 13.10 -5.50 -21.71
N LYS A 615 12.52 -6.61 -21.24
CA LYS A 615 11.09 -6.95 -21.40
C LYS A 615 10.41 -6.89 -20.06
N ALA A 616 9.20 -6.34 -20.00
CA ALA A 616 8.41 -6.38 -18.77
C ALA A 616 7.77 -7.75 -18.61
N GLU A 617 7.78 -8.28 -17.40
CA GLU A 617 7.26 -9.59 -17.02
C GLU A 617 6.31 -9.44 -15.83
N PHE A 618 5.08 -9.90 -16.01
CA PHE A 618 4.06 -9.93 -14.97
C PHE A 618 3.91 -11.36 -14.43
N ARG A 619 4.02 -11.52 -13.12
CA ARG A 619 3.97 -12.82 -12.44
C ARG A 619 2.92 -12.84 -11.33
N ILE A 620 2.33 -14.02 -11.13
CA ILE A 620 1.43 -14.33 -10.01
C ILE A 620 1.97 -15.59 -9.33
N ASP A 621 2.29 -15.50 -8.03
CA ASP A 621 3.00 -16.53 -7.26
C ASP A 621 4.25 -17.06 -7.96
N GLY A 622 5.01 -16.15 -8.58
CA GLY A 622 6.23 -16.46 -9.34
C GLY A 622 6.01 -17.09 -10.72
N GLN A 623 4.78 -17.45 -11.08
CA GLN A 623 4.45 -17.94 -12.42
C GLN A 623 4.32 -16.79 -13.41
N LEU A 624 5.02 -16.87 -14.55
CA LEU A 624 4.92 -15.89 -15.64
C LEU A 624 3.56 -16.00 -16.31
N VAL A 625 2.74 -14.96 -16.17
CA VAL A 625 1.39 -14.90 -16.77
C VAL A 625 1.33 -13.97 -17.98
N ALA A 626 2.20 -12.96 -18.06
CA ALA A 626 2.32 -12.09 -19.23
C ALA A 626 3.74 -11.53 -19.38
N GLN A 627 4.14 -11.25 -20.62
CA GLN A 627 5.40 -10.59 -20.97
C GLN A 627 5.19 -9.69 -22.20
N THR A 628 5.90 -8.56 -22.27
CA THR A 628 5.83 -7.66 -23.43
C THR A 628 6.44 -8.29 -24.68
N ALA A 629 5.79 -8.11 -25.83
CA ALA A 629 6.35 -8.52 -27.13
C ALA A 629 7.54 -7.65 -27.54
N GLY A 630 7.49 -6.34 -27.24
CA GLY A 630 8.57 -5.38 -27.50
C GLY A 630 9.59 -5.28 -26.36
N ASN A 631 10.66 -4.53 -26.63
CA ASN A 631 11.80 -4.31 -25.75
C ASN A 631 11.93 -2.82 -25.43
N PHE A 632 12.17 -2.52 -24.15
CA PHE A 632 12.31 -1.18 -23.62
C PHE A 632 13.76 -0.90 -23.24
N THR A 633 14.21 0.33 -23.42
CA THR A 633 15.51 0.76 -22.88
C THR A 633 15.42 0.81 -21.36
N MET A 634 16.40 0.29 -20.64
CA MET A 634 16.47 0.49 -19.19
C MET A 634 16.39 1.99 -18.84
N GLY A 635 15.66 2.34 -17.79
CA GLY A 635 15.40 3.71 -17.36
C GLY A 635 14.44 4.52 -18.24
N SER A 636 13.92 3.93 -19.34
CA SER A 636 12.71 4.45 -19.98
C SER A 636 11.48 4.17 -19.10
N MET A 637 10.31 4.66 -19.50
CA MET A 637 9.10 4.58 -18.66
C MET A 637 8.03 3.72 -19.34
N VAL A 638 7.22 3.05 -18.52
CA VAL A 638 5.93 2.47 -18.89
C VAL A 638 4.89 2.95 -17.89
N ARG A 639 3.63 3.10 -18.29
CA ARG A 639 2.56 3.52 -17.37
C ARG A 639 1.74 2.33 -16.94
N GLN A 640 1.45 2.24 -15.65
CA GLN A 640 0.57 1.25 -15.05
C GLN A 640 -0.71 1.90 -14.55
N SER A 641 -1.86 1.40 -15.02
CA SER A 641 -3.18 1.69 -14.45
C SER A 641 -3.66 0.48 -13.67
N ASN A 642 -3.92 0.64 -12.37
CA ASN A 642 -4.53 -0.38 -11.52
C ASN A 642 -5.97 0.01 -11.17
N GLN A 643 -6.91 -0.93 -11.24
CA GLN A 643 -8.33 -0.67 -11.00
C GLN A 643 -9.02 -1.87 -10.34
N TYR A 644 -10.01 -1.59 -9.51
CA TYR A 644 -11.00 -2.56 -9.06
C TYR A 644 -12.33 -2.37 -9.77
N PHE A 645 -12.96 -3.45 -10.19
CA PHE A 645 -14.38 -3.47 -10.52
C PHE A 645 -15.19 -3.65 -9.25
N ASN A 646 -16.10 -2.72 -8.98
CA ASN A 646 -17.03 -2.78 -7.86
C ASN A 646 -18.41 -3.26 -8.34
N PRO A 647 -18.88 -4.46 -7.92
CA PRO A 647 -20.16 -5.01 -8.35
C PRO A 647 -21.37 -4.22 -7.83
N ALA A 648 -21.22 -3.39 -6.80
CA ALA A 648 -22.33 -2.61 -6.24
C ALA A 648 -22.84 -1.52 -7.19
N ASN A 649 -21.94 -0.95 -8.00
CA ASN A 649 -22.25 0.14 -8.93
C ASN A 649 -21.83 -0.18 -10.38
N ALA A 650 -21.38 -1.41 -10.63
CA ALA A 650 -20.92 -1.89 -11.93
C ALA A 650 -19.88 -0.96 -12.60
N SER A 651 -18.95 -0.42 -11.81
CA SER A 651 -17.93 0.53 -12.30
C SER A 651 -16.52 0.10 -11.93
N TRP A 652 -15.57 0.51 -12.77
CA TRP A 652 -14.15 0.42 -12.47
C TRP A 652 -13.70 1.71 -11.76
N ASP A 653 -13.02 1.55 -10.62
CA ASP A 653 -12.37 2.66 -9.93
C ASP A 653 -10.97 2.27 -9.49
N GLY A 654 -10.09 3.27 -9.37
CA GLY A 654 -8.69 3.09 -9.05
C GLY A 654 -8.04 4.39 -8.60
N GLY A 655 -6.83 4.27 -8.09
CA GLY A 655 -5.93 5.39 -7.82
C GLY A 655 -5.41 6.04 -9.10
N ASP A 656 -4.47 6.97 -8.93
CA ASP A 656 -3.77 7.60 -10.04
C ASP A 656 -2.91 6.57 -10.81
N ASP A 657 -2.65 6.86 -12.08
CA ASP A 657 -1.77 6.02 -12.89
C ASP A 657 -0.31 6.19 -12.48
N ASN A 658 0.42 5.08 -12.49
CA ASN A 658 1.80 5.03 -12.05
C ASN A 658 2.76 4.96 -13.22
N ASP A 659 3.68 5.91 -13.27
CA ASP A 659 4.83 5.86 -14.16
C ASP A 659 5.93 4.96 -13.56
N ILE A 660 6.18 3.83 -14.20
CA ILE A 660 7.15 2.81 -13.78
C ILE A 660 8.42 2.95 -14.60
N THR A 661 9.56 2.98 -13.92
CA THR A 661 10.86 2.98 -14.57
C THR A 661 11.23 1.58 -15.00
N VAL A 662 11.57 1.41 -16.28
CA VAL A 662 12.01 0.13 -16.83
C VAL A 662 13.31 -0.30 -16.16
N GLY A 663 13.25 -1.38 -15.40
CA GLY A 663 14.34 -1.90 -14.57
C GLY A 663 13.97 -2.02 -13.09
N GLU A 664 12.86 -1.44 -12.66
CA GLU A 664 12.34 -1.61 -11.30
C GLU A 664 11.73 -3.00 -11.09
N PHE A 665 11.93 -3.57 -9.91
CA PHE A 665 11.14 -4.69 -9.44
C PHE A 665 10.00 -4.14 -8.58
N ASN A 666 8.76 -4.40 -8.97
CA ASN A 666 7.55 -3.96 -8.29
C ASN A 666 6.79 -5.16 -7.71
N ALA A 667 6.53 -5.15 -6.40
CA ALA A 667 5.56 -6.04 -5.78
C ALA A 667 4.26 -5.29 -5.51
N ILE A 668 3.14 -5.83 -6.02
CA ILE A 668 1.79 -5.29 -5.82
C ILE A 668 1.16 -6.07 -4.66
N GLY A 669 0.77 -5.35 -3.61
CA GLY A 669 0.04 -5.91 -2.48
C GLY A 669 -1.46 -5.61 -2.62
N LEU A 670 -2.29 -6.63 -2.43
CA LEU A 670 -3.75 -6.47 -2.36
C LEU A 670 -4.20 -6.70 -0.91
N ASP A 671 -4.88 -5.72 -0.35
CA ASP A 671 -5.58 -5.82 0.92
C ASP A 671 -7.09 -5.81 0.67
N LEU A 672 -7.68 -6.99 0.68
CA LEU A 672 -9.07 -7.18 0.26
C LEU A 672 -10.05 -6.81 1.38
N GLN A 673 -9.94 -7.49 2.52
CA GLN A 673 -10.76 -7.25 3.72
C GLN A 673 -9.90 -7.33 4.98
N GLY A 674 -8.68 -6.81 4.88
CA GLY A 674 -7.63 -6.84 5.88
C GLY A 674 -6.66 -7.99 5.68
N ILE A 675 -5.42 -7.81 6.13
CA ILE A 675 -4.40 -8.87 6.13
C ILE A 675 -4.61 -9.85 7.29
N GLY A 676 -4.56 -11.15 6.99
CA GLY A 676 -4.71 -12.23 7.99
C GLY A 676 -3.38 -12.75 8.51
N GLU A 677 -3.40 -13.33 9.71
CA GLU A 677 -2.23 -13.95 10.34
C GLU A 677 -1.62 -15.07 9.49
N SER A 678 -2.47 -15.95 8.93
CA SER A 678 -2.00 -17.08 8.13
C SER A 678 -1.30 -16.63 6.85
N GLN A 679 -1.72 -15.51 6.26
CA GLN A 679 -1.04 -14.91 5.13
C GLN A 679 0.37 -14.50 5.55
N LEU A 680 0.51 -13.67 6.60
CA LEU A 680 1.81 -13.23 7.11
C LEU A 680 2.72 -14.42 7.50
N LYS A 681 2.19 -15.44 8.17
CA LYS A 681 2.94 -16.68 8.50
C LYS A 681 3.40 -17.45 7.26
N SER A 682 2.57 -17.53 6.22
CA SER A 682 2.95 -18.14 4.95
C SER A 682 4.10 -17.38 4.29
N HIS A 683 4.06 -16.05 4.31
CA HIS A 683 5.18 -15.23 3.83
C HIS A 683 6.44 -15.42 4.69
N GLN A 684 6.29 -15.48 6.02
CA GLN A 684 7.41 -15.72 6.94
C GLN A 684 8.10 -17.05 6.64
N ALA A 685 7.33 -18.12 6.48
CA ALA A 685 7.85 -19.43 6.15
C ALA A 685 8.63 -19.45 4.81
N ARG A 686 8.19 -18.67 3.81
CA ARG A 686 8.94 -18.53 2.54
C ARG A 686 10.28 -17.83 2.74
N LEU A 687 10.29 -16.74 3.50
CA LEU A 687 11.52 -16.02 3.84
C LEU A 687 12.49 -16.90 4.64
N ASP A 688 11.98 -17.67 5.61
CA ASP A 688 12.75 -18.63 6.39
C ASP A 688 13.36 -19.73 5.50
N ALA A 689 12.60 -20.22 4.51
CA ALA A 689 13.09 -21.19 3.54
C ALA A 689 14.22 -20.61 2.69
N THR A 690 14.06 -19.40 2.13
CA THR A 690 15.10 -18.71 1.36
C THR A 690 16.34 -18.46 2.21
N LYS A 691 16.16 -18.04 3.47
CA LYS A 691 17.24 -17.84 4.44
C LYS A 691 18.00 -19.15 4.71
N ALA A 692 17.29 -20.26 4.89
CA ALA A 692 17.90 -21.56 5.14
C ALA A 692 18.70 -22.09 3.95
N LEU A 693 18.20 -21.91 2.72
CA LEU A 693 18.94 -22.24 1.49
C LEU A 693 20.24 -21.45 1.40
N GLY A 694 20.14 -20.16 1.69
CA GLY A 694 21.31 -19.30 1.74
C GLY A 694 22.30 -19.72 2.84
N ALA A 695 21.84 -20.03 4.05
CA ALA A 695 22.71 -20.49 5.15
C ALA A 695 23.48 -21.77 4.80
N LYS A 696 22.84 -22.73 4.12
CA LYS A 696 23.49 -23.94 3.60
C LYS A 696 24.61 -23.60 2.61
N TYR A 697 24.36 -22.62 1.75
CA TYR A 697 25.36 -22.14 0.81
C TYR A 697 26.57 -21.48 1.51
N GLN A 698 26.35 -20.73 2.60
CA GLN A 698 27.46 -20.12 3.38
C GLN A 698 28.40 -21.18 3.97
N LEU A 699 27.86 -22.32 4.40
CA LEU A 699 28.63 -23.40 5.01
C LEU A 699 29.51 -24.14 4.01
N ASN A 700 29.11 -24.20 2.74
CA ASN A 700 29.90 -24.79 1.66
C ASN A 700 29.76 -24.00 0.35
N PRO A 701 30.51 -22.89 0.19
CA PRO A 701 30.43 -22.07 -1.02
C PRO A 701 30.85 -22.78 -2.32
N GLY A 702 31.49 -23.95 -2.23
CA GLY A 702 31.81 -24.79 -3.39
C GLY A 702 30.58 -25.51 -3.97
N ASP A 703 29.50 -25.68 -3.18
CA ASP A 703 28.27 -26.33 -3.59
C ASP A 703 27.16 -25.31 -3.88
N LYS A 704 26.84 -25.15 -5.18
CA LYS A 704 25.82 -24.19 -5.65
C LYS A 704 24.41 -24.78 -5.68
N THR A 705 24.26 -26.07 -5.39
CA THR A 705 22.97 -26.78 -5.42
C THR A 705 21.89 -26.11 -4.56
N PRO A 706 22.17 -25.59 -3.35
CA PRO A 706 21.16 -24.96 -2.51
C PRO A 706 20.55 -23.67 -3.10
N ILE A 707 21.27 -22.97 -3.98
CA ILE A 707 20.86 -21.65 -4.50
C ILE A 707 20.57 -21.65 -6.00
N SER A 708 20.75 -22.77 -6.70
CA SER A 708 20.57 -22.86 -8.15
C SER A 708 19.12 -22.68 -8.61
N GLY A 709 18.15 -22.96 -7.73
CA GLY A 709 16.72 -22.80 -7.97
C GLY A 709 16.11 -21.50 -7.47
N LEU A 710 16.89 -20.64 -6.79
CA LEU A 710 16.40 -19.33 -6.36
C LEU A 710 16.18 -18.44 -7.59
N THR A 711 15.24 -17.52 -7.48
CA THR A 711 14.90 -16.56 -8.53
C THR A 711 14.82 -15.15 -7.94
N LYS A 712 14.71 -14.15 -8.81
CA LYS A 712 14.39 -12.77 -8.38
C LYS A 712 13.12 -12.67 -7.55
N GLU A 713 12.16 -13.58 -7.76
CA GLU A 713 10.93 -13.62 -7.01
C GLU A 713 11.16 -14.02 -5.54
N ASP A 714 12.11 -14.92 -5.29
CA ASP A 714 12.42 -15.42 -3.93
C ASP A 714 13.25 -14.41 -3.13
N LEU A 715 13.99 -13.53 -3.82
CA LEU A 715 14.88 -12.56 -3.20
C LEU A 715 14.26 -11.17 -3.13
N ALA A 716 13.93 -10.56 -4.27
CA ALA A 716 13.31 -9.23 -4.31
C ALA A 716 11.80 -9.30 -4.09
N GLY A 717 11.13 -10.25 -4.77
CA GLY A 717 9.68 -10.38 -4.73
C GLY A 717 9.15 -10.68 -3.33
N ASP A 718 9.72 -11.66 -2.61
CA ASP A 718 9.25 -11.98 -1.26
C ASP A 718 9.56 -10.87 -0.25
N ILE A 719 10.70 -10.18 -0.38
CA ILE A 719 11.04 -9.04 0.49
C ILE A 719 10.02 -7.92 0.31
N GLN A 720 9.80 -7.50 -0.93
CA GLN A 720 8.94 -6.37 -1.21
C GLN A 720 7.46 -6.69 -0.96
N HIS A 721 7.02 -7.88 -1.34
CA HIS A 721 5.64 -8.28 -1.07
C HIS A 721 5.39 -8.40 0.44
N SER A 722 6.37 -8.86 1.23
CA SER A 722 6.24 -8.85 2.69
C SER A 722 6.18 -7.43 3.26
N GLY A 723 6.94 -6.48 2.70
CA GLY A 723 6.89 -5.09 3.12
C GLY A 723 5.51 -4.45 2.93
N ILE A 724 4.88 -4.63 1.76
CA ILE A 724 3.54 -4.08 1.52
C ILE A 724 2.45 -4.79 2.34
N LEU A 725 2.61 -6.09 2.64
CA LEU A 725 1.69 -6.78 3.56
C LEU A 725 1.86 -6.32 5.01
N ALA A 726 3.09 -6.09 5.46
CA ALA A 726 3.38 -5.56 6.79
C ALA A 726 2.80 -4.15 6.96
N TYR A 727 2.85 -3.33 5.90
CA TYR A 727 2.17 -2.04 5.85
C TYR A 727 0.67 -2.19 6.11
N PHE A 728 -0.03 -2.99 5.30
CA PHE A 728 -1.48 -3.13 5.43
C PHE A 728 -1.87 -3.72 6.80
N ALA A 729 -1.14 -4.74 7.27
CA ALA A 729 -1.36 -5.32 8.59
C ALA A 729 -1.19 -4.29 9.74
N LEU A 730 -0.19 -3.42 9.65
CA LEU A 730 0.04 -2.36 10.64
C LEU A 730 -1.07 -1.31 10.60
N VAL A 731 -1.43 -0.84 9.40
CA VAL A 731 -2.49 0.18 9.20
C VAL A 731 -3.83 -0.36 9.69
N ASP A 732 -4.23 -1.57 9.27
CA ASP A 732 -5.48 -2.21 9.70
C ASP A 732 -5.58 -2.38 11.21
N SER A 733 -4.48 -2.82 11.83
CA SER A 733 -4.44 -3.03 13.27
C SER A 733 -4.61 -1.70 14.02
N ASN A 734 -3.93 -0.66 13.57
CA ASN A 734 -4.05 0.66 14.18
C ASN A 734 -5.41 1.29 13.94
N ASP A 735 -5.98 1.16 12.75
CA ASP A 735 -7.31 1.69 12.42
C ASP A 735 -8.39 1.01 13.27
N ARG A 736 -8.28 -0.31 13.47
CA ARG A 736 -9.16 -1.05 14.39
C ARG A 736 -9.01 -0.56 15.83
N LEU A 737 -7.80 -0.34 16.30
CA LEU A 737 -7.55 0.17 17.65
C LEU A 737 -8.04 1.61 17.82
N ALA A 738 -7.87 2.47 16.83
CA ALA A 738 -8.36 3.84 16.85
C ALA A 738 -9.90 3.89 16.87
N ALA A 739 -10.56 3.03 16.07
CA ALA A 739 -12.01 2.91 16.07
C ALA A 739 -12.54 2.41 17.42
N LEU A 740 -11.89 1.41 18.03
CA LEU A 740 -12.29 0.83 19.33
C LEU A 740 -11.97 1.74 20.51
N GLY A 741 -10.77 2.32 20.57
CA GLY A 741 -10.27 3.13 21.69
C GLY A 741 -11.01 4.45 21.84
N ALA A 742 -11.53 5.01 20.75
CA ALA A 742 -12.44 6.15 20.81
C ALA A 742 -13.88 5.73 21.13
N GLY A 743 -14.30 4.49 20.77
CA GLY A 743 -15.68 4.04 20.91
C GLY A 743 -16.70 4.91 20.15
N GLU A 744 -16.23 5.78 19.25
CA GLU A 744 -17.02 6.76 18.50
C GLU A 744 -17.36 6.26 17.10
N VAL A 745 -16.53 5.40 16.50
CA VAL A 745 -16.70 4.96 15.11
C VAL A 745 -16.57 3.44 14.94
N LYS A 746 -17.11 2.92 13.83
CA LYS A 746 -16.86 1.57 13.32
C LYS A 746 -16.16 1.70 11.98
N SER A 747 -15.11 0.92 11.78
CA SER A 747 -14.30 0.91 10.56
C SER A 747 -14.08 -0.50 10.04
N TYR A 748 -14.18 -0.68 8.71
CA TYR A 748 -13.90 -1.93 8.00
C TYR A 748 -13.08 -1.66 6.74
N ARG A 749 -12.07 -2.49 6.46
CA ARG A 749 -11.25 -2.43 5.24
C ARG A 749 -12.06 -2.83 4.00
N LEU A 750 -11.97 -2.02 2.95
CA LEU A 750 -12.40 -2.35 1.58
C LEU A 750 -11.20 -2.76 0.71
N PRO A 751 -11.43 -3.41 -0.45
CA PRO A 751 -10.37 -3.70 -1.40
C PRO A 751 -9.47 -2.49 -1.66
N SER A 752 -8.21 -2.66 -1.31
CA SER A 752 -7.15 -1.67 -1.30
C SER A 752 -5.91 -2.27 -1.95
N TYR A 753 -5.08 -1.45 -2.59
CA TYR A 753 -3.81 -1.90 -3.16
C TYR A 753 -2.73 -0.84 -3.06
N GLY A 754 -1.49 -1.31 -3.08
CA GLY A 754 -0.30 -0.49 -3.10
C GLY A 754 0.88 -1.29 -3.60
N ARG A 755 2.03 -0.64 -3.72
CA ARG A 755 3.24 -1.20 -4.29
C ARG A 755 4.42 -0.98 -3.35
N PHE A 756 5.31 -1.95 -3.32
CA PHE A 756 6.64 -1.77 -2.75
C PHE A 756 7.65 -2.20 -3.79
N PHE A 757 8.58 -1.31 -4.14
CA PHE A 757 9.41 -1.49 -5.33
C PHE A 757 10.83 -0.96 -5.13
N THR A 758 11.76 -1.43 -5.97
CA THR A 758 13.12 -0.87 -6.03
C THR A 758 13.05 0.46 -6.76
N THR A 759 13.64 1.51 -6.21
CA THR A 759 13.69 2.82 -6.87
C THR A 759 14.76 2.79 -7.96
N ALA A 760 14.40 2.99 -9.23
CA ALA A 760 15.36 3.19 -10.30
C ALA A 760 15.48 4.68 -10.62
N GLN A 761 16.70 5.21 -10.58
CA GLN A 761 16.97 6.63 -10.83
C GLN A 761 17.71 6.80 -12.16
N PRO A 762 17.00 7.09 -13.26
CA PRO A 762 17.60 7.36 -14.56
C PRO A 762 18.27 8.74 -14.61
N HIS A 763 19.48 8.79 -15.15
CA HIS A 763 20.19 10.03 -15.48
C HIS A 763 20.01 10.35 -16.97
N TYR A 764 19.32 11.45 -17.28
CA TYR A 764 19.00 11.83 -18.65
C TYR A 764 19.97 12.86 -19.21
N PHE A 765 20.52 12.58 -20.39
CA PHE A 765 21.27 13.54 -21.21
C PHE A 765 20.47 13.87 -22.45
N PHE A 766 19.88 15.06 -22.48
CA PHE A 766 19.10 15.55 -23.62
C PHE A 766 18.06 14.51 -24.07
N GLY A 767 17.26 13.96 -23.17
CA GLY A 767 16.22 12.97 -23.51
C GLY A 767 16.71 11.54 -23.70
N MET A 768 18.00 11.25 -23.51
CA MET A 768 18.54 9.89 -23.54
C MET A 768 18.90 9.41 -22.14
N VAL A 769 18.51 8.18 -21.79
CA VAL A 769 18.87 7.58 -20.51
C VAL A 769 20.34 7.13 -20.54
N ARG A 770 21.26 7.91 -19.99
CA ARG A 770 22.69 7.59 -19.98
C ARG A 770 23.05 6.47 -19.02
N SER A 771 22.46 6.50 -17.84
CA SER A 771 22.72 5.53 -16.80
C SER A 771 21.53 5.45 -15.86
N VAL A 772 21.43 4.36 -15.10
CA VAL A 772 20.43 4.19 -14.06
C VAL A 772 21.15 3.78 -12.78
N GLY A 773 20.90 4.52 -11.70
CA GLY A 773 21.23 4.12 -10.33
C GLY A 773 20.04 3.44 -9.66
N PHE A 774 20.28 2.76 -8.53
CA PHE A 774 19.22 2.15 -7.72
C PHE A 774 19.42 2.53 -6.25
N PRO A 775 19.07 3.78 -5.90
CA PRO A 775 19.49 4.38 -4.63
C PRO A 775 18.65 3.90 -3.44
N GLY A 776 17.58 3.13 -3.66
CA GLY A 776 16.58 2.92 -2.63
C GLY A 776 15.47 1.91 -2.95
N VAL A 777 14.47 1.93 -2.07
CA VAL A 777 13.17 1.29 -2.25
C VAL A 777 12.08 2.29 -1.91
N THR A 778 10.93 2.18 -2.58
CA THR A 778 9.79 3.09 -2.41
C THR A 778 8.53 2.29 -2.14
N MET A 779 7.79 2.69 -1.12
CA MET A 779 6.46 2.18 -0.79
C MET A 779 5.42 3.23 -1.17
N ASP A 780 4.45 2.85 -1.99
CA ASP A 780 3.49 3.76 -2.58
C ASP A 780 2.10 3.12 -2.56
N VAL A 781 1.18 3.70 -1.78
CA VAL A 781 -0.18 3.17 -1.64
C VAL A 781 -1.14 4.06 -2.41
N ASP A 782 -1.60 3.53 -3.54
CA ASP A 782 -2.39 4.29 -4.51
C ASP A 782 -3.89 4.29 -4.18
N TYR A 783 -4.37 3.26 -3.47
CA TYR A 783 -5.79 3.05 -3.26
C TYR A 783 -6.06 2.40 -1.90
N LEU A 784 -6.44 3.23 -0.93
CA LEU A 784 -6.75 2.82 0.44
C LEU A 784 -8.20 3.18 0.77
N ARG A 785 -9.04 2.16 0.97
CA ARG A 785 -10.49 2.33 1.16
C ARG A 785 -11.01 1.73 2.46
N TYR A 786 -12.02 2.39 3.01
CA TYR A 786 -12.68 2.05 4.27
C TYR A 786 -14.20 2.19 4.18
N HIS A 787 -14.92 1.43 5.01
CA HIS A 787 -16.24 1.82 5.50
C HIS A 787 -16.08 2.44 6.88
N VAL A 788 -16.57 3.65 7.09
CA VAL A 788 -16.54 4.31 8.40
C VAL A 788 -17.89 4.93 8.72
N ALA A 789 -18.40 4.62 9.91
CA ALA A 789 -19.57 5.33 10.46
C ALA A 789 -19.37 5.60 11.94
N ALA A 790 -19.78 6.80 12.38
CA ALA A 790 -19.88 7.10 13.79
C ALA A 790 -21.05 6.34 14.43
N ASN A 791 -20.88 5.87 15.66
CA ASN A 791 -21.90 5.12 16.40
C ASN A 791 -23.20 5.91 16.55
N ASP A 792 -23.08 7.22 16.74
CA ASP A 792 -24.17 8.18 16.87
C ASP A 792 -24.43 8.98 15.58
N ASP A 793 -23.81 8.59 14.47
CA ASP A 793 -23.93 9.24 13.16
C ASP A 793 -23.35 10.66 13.08
N ASP A 794 -22.42 11.03 13.98
CA ASP A 794 -21.68 12.30 13.90
C ASP A 794 -20.57 12.26 12.82
N ASN A 795 -20.75 13.03 11.75
CA ASN A 795 -19.76 13.14 10.67
C ASN A 795 -18.44 13.75 11.15
N ALA A 796 -18.42 14.60 12.18
CA ALA A 796 -17.17 15.16 12.69
C ALA A 796 -16.26 14.06 13.27
N SER A 797 -16.84 13.05 13.92
CA SER A 797 -16.13 11.88 14.41
C SER A 797 -15.54 11.04 13.27
N VAL A 798 -16.27 10.89 12.16
CA VAL A 798 -15.77 10.23 10.94
C VAL A 798 -14.58 10.99 10.35
N VAL A 799 -14.69 12.31 10.16
CA VAL A 799 -13.62 13.13 9.60
C VAL A 799 -12.36 13.09 10.47
N ARG A 800 -12.50 13.15 11.81
CA ARG A 800 -11.36 13.03 12.74
C ARG A 800 -10.65 11.68 12.57
N PHE A 801 -11.42 10.58 12.53
CA PHE A 801 -10.88 9.25 12.31
C PHE A 801 -10.12 9.14 10.98
N MET A 802 -10.73 9.61 9.89
CA MET A 802 -10.12 9.51 8.54
C MET A 802 -8.80 10.30 8.43
N ARG A 803 -8.73 11.50 9.03
CA ARG A 803 -7.48 12.27 9.08
C ARG A 803 -6.39 11.53 9.88
N GLN A 804 -6.76 10.86 10.97
CA GLN A 804 -5.82 10.11 11.80
C GLN A 804 -5.30 8.87 11.07
N ALA A 805 -6.22 8.09 10.50
CA ALA A 805 -5.91 6.90 9.71
C ALA A 805 -4.98 7.22 8.55
N GLY A 806 -5.28 8.26 7.77
CA GLY A 806 -4.44 8.68 6.64
C GLY A 806 -3.05 9.18 7.06
N SER A 807 -2.93 9.93 8.16
CA SER A 807 -1.63 10.39 8.66
C SER A 807 -0.76 9.22 9.11
N LEU A 808 -1.37 8.22 9.75
CA LEU A 808 -0.67 7.01 10.17
C LEU A 808 -0.28 6.12 9.00
N ALA A 809 -1.19 5.96 8.03
CA ALA A 809 -0.93 5.28 6.78
C ALA A 809 0.30 5.90 6.09
N SER A 810 0.35 7.22 5.90
CA SER A 810 1.54 7.87 5.33
C SER A 810 2.81 7.71 6.17
N SER A 811 2.69 7.70 7.50
CA SER A 811 3.83 7.41 8.37
C SER A 811 4.34 5.97 8.24
N ALA A 812 3.46 5.00 7.96
CA ALA A 812 3.86 3.61 7.76
C ALA A 812 4.70 3.44 6.48
N GLU A 813 4.50 4.29 5.46
CA GLU A 813 5.21 4.21 4.18
C GLU A 813 6.72 4.46 4.29
N HIS A 814 7.17 5.27 5.26
CA HIS A 814 8.60 5.44 5.52
C HIS A 814 9.11 4.51 6.63
N SER A 815 8.30 4.32 7.69
CA SER A 815 8.76 3.59 8.88
C SER A 815 8.87 2.08 8.64
N ILE A 816 8.03 1.47 7.79
CA ILE A 816 8.14 0.06 7.44
C ILE A 816 9.47 -0.22 6.71
N PRO A 817 9.83 0.50 5.62
CA PRO A 817 11.15 0.37 5.01
C PRO A 817 12.31 0.64 5.98
N GLU A 818 12.25 1.72 6.78
CA GLU A 818 13.30 2.01 7.76
C GLU A 818 13.52 0.87 8.75
N MET A 819 12.44 0.28 9.25
CA MET A 819 12.53 -0.91 10.06
C MET A 819 13.18 -2.02 9.23
N MET A 820 12.58 -2.42 8.12
CA MET A 820 13.03 -3.56 7.30
C MET A 820 14.53 -3.55 6.94
N PHE A 821 15.11 -2.37 6.74
CA PHE A 821 16.50 -2.22 6.31
C PHE A 821 17.46 -1.72 7.40
N ALA A 822 17.01 -1.56 8.66
CA ALA A 822 17.84 -1.05 9.75
C ALA A 822 19.12 -1.88 9.99
N SER A 823 20.24 -1.19 10.26
CA SER A 823 21.51 -1.84 10.61
C SER A 823 21.54 -2.25 12.09
N GLN A 824 21.95 -3.48 12.35
CA GLN A 824 22.06 -4.05 13.70
C GLN A 824 23.29 -3.55 14.48
N ASN A 825 24.30 -3.06 13.76
CA ASN A 825 25.56 -2.61 14.34
C ASN A 825 25.54 -1.13 14.73
N LEU A 826 24.41 -0.45 14.53
CA LEU A 826 24.24 0.97 14.77
C LEU A 826 23.11 1.19 15.78
N PRO A 827 23.27 2.11 16.74
CA PRO A 827 22.15 2.58 17.55
C PRO A 827 21.00 3.07 16.66
N ARG A 828 19.75 2.92 17.11
CA ARG A 828 18.56 3.31 16.32
C ARG A 828 18.49 4.80 16.00
N ASN A 829 19.07 5.64 16.84
CA ASN A 829 19.15 7.10 16.65
C ASN A 829 20.41 7.54 15.89
N ASP A 830 21.22 6.61 15.40
CA ASP A 830 22.43 6.94 14.64
C ASP A 830 22.04 7.51 13.27
N SER A 831 22.65 8.64 12.89
CA SER A 831 22.45 9.29 11.58
C SER A 831 22.81 8.42 10.37
N ARG A 832 23.53 7.31 10.58
CA ARG A 832 23.91 6.33 9.55
C ARG A 832 22.87 5.22 9.36
N GLN A 833 21.84 5.15 10.21
CA GLN A 833 20.71 4.27 9.94
C GLN A 833 20.01 4.68 8.63
N PRO A 834 19.43 3.74 7.86
CA PRO A 834 18.61 4.09 6.70
C PRO A 834 17.48 5.03 7.11
N GLN A 835 17.24 6.07 6.30
CA GLN A 835 16.21 7.06 6.58
C GLN A 835 15.24 7.16 5.42
N GLY A 836 13.99 6.84 5.68
CA GLY A 836 12.87 7.02 4.77
C GLY A 836 12.33 8.44 4.83
N VAL A 837 11.52 8.81 3.85
CA VAL A 837 10.72 10.03 3.84
C VAL A 837 9.28 9.66 3.51
N SER A 838 8.33 10.43 4.02
CA SER A 838 6.90 10.43 3.65
C SER A 838 6.41 11.86 3.78
N ALA A 839 5.20 12.16 3.32
CA ALA A 839 4.62 13.50 3.48
C ALA A 839 4.62 13.95 4.95
N ILE A 840 4.21 13.06 5.86
CA ILE A 840 4.18 13.34 7.30
C ILE A 840 5.59 13.55 7.85
N LYS A 841 6.56 12.69 7.49
CA LYS A 841 7.94 12.84 7.97
C LYS A 841 8.60 14.13 7.45
N ALA A 842 8.35 14.53 6.20
CA ALA A 842 8.86 15.77 5.65
C ALA A 842 8.27 17.00 6.37
N LEU A 843 6.97 17.01 6.69
CA LEU A 843 6.34 18.07 7.50
C LEU A 843 6.95 18.16 8.90
N VAL A 844 7.21 17.02 9.55
CA VAL A 844 7.86 16.95 10.87
C VAL A 844 9.26 17.54 10.80
N LEU A 845 10.04 17.15 9.79
CA LEU A 845 11.40 17.63 9.59
C LEU A 845 11.43 19.13 9.31
N ALA A 846 10.52 19.63 8.47
CA ALA A 846 10.40 21.06 8.23
C ALA A 846 10.07 21.82 9.52
N ALA A 847 9.15 21.29 10.33
CA ALA A 847 8.80 21.88 11.61
C ALA A 847 9.99 21.88 12.59
N SER A 848 10.81 20.83 12.61
CA SER A 848 11.99 20.75 13.50
C SER A 848 13.12 21.68 13.07
N GLN A 849 13.17 22.03 11.79
CA GLN A 849 14.03 23.08 11.24
C GLN A 849 13.48 24.50 11.47
N GLY A 850 12.35 24.64 12.17
CA GLY A 850 11.72 25.94 12.43
C GLY A 850 11.09 26.59 11.20
N GLN A 851 10.77 25.82 10.15
CA GLN A 851 10.05 26.34 9.00
C GLN A 851 8.60 26.68 9.35
N LYS A 852 8.00 27.58 8.57
CA LYS A 852 6.54 27.80 8.60
C LYS A 852 5.84 26.58 7.98
N ILE A 853 4.86 26.04 8.71
CA ILE A 853 3.94 25.02 8.22
C ILE A 853 2.60 25.70 7.95
N TYR A 854 2.22 25.80 6.68
CA TYR A 854 0.99 26.41 6.22
C TYR A 854 -0.14 25.38 6.14
N THR A 855 -1.33 25.78 6.55
CA THR A 855 -2.61 25.11 6.27
C THR A 855 -3.48 26.05 5.43
N LEU A 856 -3.58 25.74 4.15
CA LEU A 856 -4.32 26.47 3.14
C LEU A 856 -5.75 25.90 3.05
N THR A 857 -6.75 26.74 3.30
CA THR A 857 -8.17 26.39 3.31
C THR A 857 -8.96 27.40 2.49
N GLN A 858 -10.27 27.18 2.33
CA GLN A 858 -11.16 28.21 1.77
C GLN A 858 -11.18 29.49 2.62
N GLY A 859 -10.84 29.43 3.91
CA GLY A 859 -10.84 30.58 4.82
C GLY A 859 -9.74 31.61 4.53
N ASN A 860 -8.61 31.21 3.96
CA ASN A 860 -7.47 32.09 3.63
C ASN A 860 -7.21 32.17 2.12
N ARG A 861 -8.24 31.95 1.30
CA ARG A 861 -8.15 31.86 -0.16
C ARG A 861 -7.48 33.06 -0.83
N THR A 862 -7.73 34.27 -0.33
CA THR A 862 -7.16 35.50 -0.89
C THR A 862 -5.63 35.56 -0.81
N LEU A 863 -5.02 34.75 0.07
CA LEU A 863 -3.57 34.71 0.30
C LEU A 863 -2.87 33.56 -0.42
N HIS A 864 -3.61 32.61 -1.02
CA HIS A 864 -3.04 31.40 -1.62
C HIS A 864 -1.98 31.72 -2.66
N ALA A 865 -2.26 32.65 -3.59
CA ALA A 865 -1.33 33.04 -4.64
C ALA A 865 -0.02 33.61 -4.06
N SER A 866 -0.11 34.53 -3.10
CA SER A 866 1.08 35.11 -2.45
C SER A 866 1.87 34.09 -1.63
N ILE A 867 1.18 33.19 -0.93
CA ILE A 867 1.84 32.14 -0.14
C ILE A 867 2.58 31.18 -1.06
N LEU A 868 1.92 30.65 -2.09
CA LEU A 868 2.53 29.72 -3.06
C LEU A 868 3.73 30.34 -3.78
N GLN A 869 3.67 31.63 -4.11
CA GLN A 869 4.82 32.34 -4.66
C GLN A 869 6.00 32.38 -3.69
N SER A 870 5.75 32.56 -2.39
CA SER A 870 6.78 32.63 -1.35
C SER A 870 7.44 31.28 -1.00
N LEU A 871 6.79 30.14 -1.29
CA LEU A 871 7.34 28.82 -0.95
C LEU A 871 8.60 28.53 -1.80
N ALA A 872 9.69 28.10 -1.18
CA ALA A 872 10.90 27.64 -1.85
C ALA A 872 10.83 26.12 -2.12
N ILE A 873 9.85 25.73 -2.93
CA ILE A 873 9.57 24.34 -3.33
C ILE A 873 9.39 24.24 -4.85
N ALA A 874 9.38 23.02 -5.40
CA ALA A 874 9.22 22.75 -6.82
C ALA A 874 7.93 23.38 -7.43
N GLN A 875 8.03 23.89 -8.67
CA GLN A 875 6.88 24.53 -9.35
C GLN A 875 5.74 23.56 -9.66
N ASP A 876 6.07 22.32 -10.05
CA ASP A 876 5.07 21.28 -10.33
C ASP A 876 4.22 20.99 -9.07
N VAL A 877 4.85 20.98 -7.88
CA VAL A 877 4.15 20.86 -6.57
C VAL A 877 3.25 22.05 -6.29
N LYS A 878 3.71 23.29 -6.56
CA LYS A 878 2.87 24.49 -6.37
C LYS A 878 1.62 24.48 -7.26
N HIS A 879 1.76 24.03 -8.50
CA HIS A 879 0.62 23.87 -9.41
C HIS A 879 -0.38 22.86 -8.87
N GLU A 880 0.07 21.69 -8.44
CA GLU A 880 -0.83 20.69 -7.85
C GLU A 880 -1.57 21.21 -6.62
N ILE A 881 -0.87 21.91 -5.72
CA ILE A 881 -1.49 22.54 -4.54
C ILE A 881 -2.55 23.55 -4.97
N SER A 882 -2.25 24.40 -5.97
CA SER A 882 -3.20 25.37 -6.52
C SER A 882 -4.46 24.70 -7.09
N ASP A 883 -4.31 23.59 -7.81
CA ASP A 883 -5.41 22.82 -8.39
C ASP A 883 -6.28 22.18 -7.31
N ALA A 884 -5.65 21.59 -6.28
CA ALA A 884 -6.35 21.03 -5.13
C ALA A 884 -7.16 22.08 -4.37
N LEU A 885 -6.57 23.25 -4.10
CA LEU A 885 -7.25 24.36 -3.43
C LEU A 885 -8.42 24.90 -4.26
N SER A 886 -8.25 24.98 -5.58
CA SER A 886 -9.31 25.38 -6.52
C SER A 886 -10.45 24.37 -6.56
N ALA A 887 -10.17 23.09 -6.33
CA ALA A 887 -11.16 22.01 -6.17
C ALA A 887 -11.82 21.95 -4.78
N GLY A 888 -11.57 22.93 -3.90
CA GLY A 888 -12.19 23.02 -2.58
C GLY A 888 -11.49 22.22 -1.48
N LYS A 889 -10.30 21.66 -1.75
CA LYS A 889 -9.53 20.88 -0.78
C LYS A 889 -8.80 21.78 0.21
N GLU A 890 -8.39 21.18 1.32
CA GLU A 890 -7.47 21.75 2.31
C GLU A 890 -6.07 21.22 2.04
N VAL A 891 -5.05 22.07 2.09
CA VAL A 891 -3.65 21.67 1.87
C VAL A 891 -2.77 22.06 3.04
N THR A 892 -1.96 21.12 3.54
CA THR A 892 -0.88 21.39 4.50
C THR A 892 0.48 21.24 3.83
N VAL A 893 1.35 22.25 3.92
CA VAL A 893 2.67 22.30 3.24
C VAL A 893 3.67 23.15 4.04
N HIS A 894 4.97 22.97 3.82
CA HIS A 894 6.03 23.75 4.47
C HIS A 894 6.74 24.75 3.55
N ALA A 895 7.47 25.70 4.15
CA ALA A 895 8.00 26.87 3.46
C ALA A 895 9.11 26.60 2.43
N ALA A 896 9.96 25.59 2.64
CA ALA A 896 11.10 25.28 1.78
C ALA A 896 11.42 23.78 1.80
N ASP A 897 12.00 23.25 0.72
CA ASP A 897 12.39 21.83 0.66
C ASP A 897 13.26 21.39 1.87
N VAL A 898 13.08 20.14 2.28
CA VAL A 898 13.83 19.48 3.36
C VAL A 898 14.69 18.35 2.80
N SER A 899 15.79 18.03 3.50
CA SER A 899 16.69 16.94 3.10
C SER A 899 16.77 15.85 4.16
N VAL A 900 16.60 14.58 3.74
CA VAL A 900 16.66 13.40 4.61
C VAL A 900 17.14 12.18 3.83
N GLY A 901 18.10 11.41 4.36
CA GLY A 901 18.56 10.18 3.71
C GLY A 901 19.16 10.31 2.29
N GLY A 902 19.49 11.52 1.83
CA GLY A 902 19.89 11.80 0.44
C GLY A 902 18.75 12.29 -0.46
N TRP A 903 17.51 12.26 0.04
CA TRP A 903 16.34 12.85 -0.64
C TRP A 903 16.27 14.34 -0.31
N THR A 904 15.86 15.16 -1.28
CA THR A 904 15.55 16.58 -1.06
C THR A 904 14.28 16.96 -1.79
N GLY A 905 13.33 17.54 -1.07
CA GLY A 905 12.05 17.94 -1.62
C GLY A 905 11.07 18.39 -0.55
N SER A 906 9.80 18.49 -0.91
CA SER A 906 8.72 18.92 -0.03
C SER A 906 7.69 17.83 0.21
N GLY A 907 7.17 17.75 1.43
CA GLY A 907 6.01 16.94 1.79
C GLY A 907 4.77 17.82 1.97
N TYR A 908 3.64 17.35 1.46
CA TYR A 908 2.37 18.06 1.57
C TYR A 908 1.19 17.10 1.65
N VAL A 909 0.10 17.55 2.26
CA VAL A 909 -1.11 16.76 2.46
C VAL A 909 -2.28 17.50 1.85
N VAL A 910 -3.03 16.85 0.97
CA VAL A 910 -4.28 17.34 0.38
C VAL A 910 -5.44 16.59 1.04
N LEU A 911 -6.37 17.29 1.67
CA LEU A 911 -7.51 16.70 2.36
C LEU A 911 -8.83 17.22 1.80
N ASP A 912 -9.82 16.33 1.73
CA ASP A 912 -11.22 16.71 1.66
C ASP A 912 -11.73 17.09 3.06
N PRO A 913 -12.11 18.36 3.30
CA PRO A 913 -12.55 18.80 4.62
C PRO A 913 -13.91 18.21 5.04
N LEU A 914 -14.70 17.66 4.12
CA LEU A 914 -16.04 17.12 4.39
C LEU A 914 -16.00 15.63 4.77
N THR A 915 -15.10 14.87 4.15
CA THR A 915 -15.01 13.41 4.33
C THR A 915 -13.77 12.97 5.10
N GLY A 916 -12.72 13.83 5.15
CA GLY A 916 -11.42 13.46 5.68
C GLY A 916 -10.57 12.60 4.75
N ALA A 917 -11.05 12.31 3.53
CA ALA A 917 -10.25 11.65 2.49
C ALA A 917 -8.99 12.48 2.18
N GLY A 918 -7.90 11.83 1.80
CA GLY A 918 -6.60 12.49 1.68
C GLY A 918 -5.66 11.91 0.64
N ALA A 919 -4.76 12.76 0.15
CA ALA A 919 -3.53 12.40 -0.53
C ALA A 919 -2.35 12.92 0.30
N TYR A 920 -1.36 12.07 0.53
CA TYR A 920 -0.18 12.37 1.35
C TYR A 920 1.04 12.25 0.45
N LYS A 921 1.60 13.38 0.03
CA LYS A 921 2.52 13.43 -1.09
C LYS A 921 3.90 13.93 -0.74
N ILE A 922 4.88 13.46 -1.49
CA ILE A 922 6.24 14.00 -1.52
C ILE A 922 6.55 14.56 -2.92
N ALA A 923 7.46 15.53 -3.00
CA ALA A 923 7.95 16.06 -4.26
C ALA A 923 8.52 14.93 -5.14
N GLY A 924 8.17 14.93 -6.43
CA GLY A 924 8.32 13.78 -7.33
C GLY A 924 6.97 13.14 -7.68
N GLY A 925 5.93 13.36 -6.86
CA GLY A 925 4.55 13.03 -7.18
C GLY A 925 4.04 11.72 -6.58
N ALA A 926 4.91 10.94 -5.93
CA ALA A 926 4.51 9.73 -5.20
C ALA A 926 3.52 10.06 -4.06
N ASN A 927 2.51 9.22 -3.88
CA ASN A 927 1.59 9.23 -2.73
C ASN A 927 2.18 8.47 -1.53
N GLY A 928 3.50 8.27 -1.55
CA GLY A 928 4.20 7.24 -0.82
C GLY A 928 5.44 7.73 -0.07
N GLY A 929 6.13 6.78 0.55
CA GLY A 929 7.39 6.97 1.22
C GLY A 929 8.58 6.41 0.47
N GLU A 930 9.71 7.11 0.51
CA GLU A 930 10.94 6.75 -0.19
C GLU A 930 12.07 6.52 0.82
N LEU A 931 12.78 5.39 0.72
CA LEU A 931 13.96 5.09 1.51
C LEU A 931 15.21 5.22 0.63
N LEU A 932 15.96 6.30 0.80
CA LEU A 932 17.24 6.48 0.13
C LEU A 932 18.41 6.05 1.01
N PHE A 933 19.32 5.32 0.40
CA PHE A 933 20.48 4.74 1.06
C PHE A 933 21.69 5.67 0.93
N ALA A 934 21.83 6.66 1.82
CA ALA A 934 23.01 7.53 1.85
C ALA A 934 24.30 6.72 2.08
N GLY A 935 25.14 6.58 1.05
CA GLY A 935 26.37 5.75 1.09
C GLY A 935 26.13 4.24 0.98
N PHE A 936 24.88 3.81 0.75
CA PHE A 936 24.43 2.42 0.68
C PHE A 936 23.62 2.10 -0.60
N GLY A 937 23.81 2.85 -1.69
CA GLY A 937 23.15 2.65 -3.00
C GLY A 937 23.40 1.30 -3.69
N LEU A 938 23.92 0.33 -2.94
CA LEU A 938 24.37 -1.00 -3.33
C LEU A 938 23.33 -2.07 -2.93
N ILE A 939 22.38 -1.75 -2.02
CA ILE A 939 21.26 -2.62 -1.64
C ILE A 939 20.16 -2.60 -2.71
N GLY A 940 19.68 -1.42 -3.11
CA GLY A 940 18.70 -1.25 -4.20
C GLY A 940 19.25 -1.76 -5.53
N LEU A 941 20.55 -1.56 -5.77
CA LEU A 941 21.24 -2.09 -6.94
C LEU A 941 21.42 -3.60 -6.86
N SER A 942 21.73 -4.20 -5.69
CA SER A 942 21.70 -5.66 -5.56
C SER A 942 20.30 -6.19 -5.89
N ALA A 943 19.23 -5.65 -5.29
CA ALA A 943 17.81 -5.96 -5.55
C ALA A 943 17.42 -5.89 -7.04
N ALA A 944 17.81 -4.80 -7.72
CA ALA A 944 17.53 -4.62 -9.14
C ALA A 944 18.41 -5.47 -10.06
N LEU A 945 19.67 -5.72 -9.68
CA LEU A 945 20.53 -6.63 -10.41
C LEU A 945 20.03 -8.07 -10.31
N TYR A 946 19.51 -8.50 -9.15
CA TYR A 946 18.81 -9.79 -9.00
C TYR A 946 17.67 -9.95 -10.00
N ALA A 947 16.95 -8.86 -10.31
CA ALA A 947 15.82 -8.87 -11.23
C ALA A 947 16.18 -9.30 -12.67
N PHE A 948 17.46 -9.33 -13.03
CA PHE A 948 17.94 -9.67 -14.36
C PHE A 948 18.54 -11.07 -14.51
N PHE A 949 18.65 -11.90 -13.46
CA PHE A 949 19.36 -13.19 -13.57
C PHE A 949 18.44 -14.41 -13.70
N ALA A 950 18.73 -15.24 -14.71
CA ALA A 950 18.45 -16.68 -14.71
C ALA A 950 19.77 -17.41 -14.36
N PHE A 951 19.77 -18.23 -13.30
CA PHE A 951 20.99 -18.66 -12.60
C PHE A 951 21.96 -19.49 -13.45
N GLY A 952 23.18 -18.98 -13.64
CA GLY A 952 24.27 -19.72 -14.30
C GLY A 952 25.72 -19.29 -13.98
N GLY A 953 25.98 -18.30 -13.09
CA GLY A 953 27.33 -17.75 -12.88
C GLY A 953 27.71 -17.50 -11.41
N GLY A 954 29.01 -17.59 -11.11
CA GLY A 954 29.59 -17.49 -9.75
C GLY A 954 29.35 -16.18 -8.98
N ILE A 955 28.75 -15.17 -9.61
CA ILE A 955 28.43 -13.85 -9.01
C ILE A 955 27.26 -13.96 -8.01
N ALA A 956 26.36 -14.94 -8.20
CA ALA A 956 25.20 -15.22 -7.32
C ALA A 956 25.58 -15.63 -5.87
N ILE A 957 26.83 -16.03 -5.66
CA ILE A 957 27.38 -16.67 -4.46
C ILE A 957 27.60 -15.69 -3.31
N ALA A 958 28.31 -14.59 -3.56
CA ALA A 958 28.63 -13.60 -2.55
C ALA A 958 27.44 -12.66 -2.24
N VAL A 959 26.54 -12.59 -3.19
CA VAL A 959 25.35 -11.76 -3.24
C VAL A 959 24.21 -12.48 -2.45
N GLY A 960 24.10 -13.81 -2.54
CA GLY A 960 23.25 -14.63 -1.66
C GLY A 960 23.56 -14.53 -0.14
N LEU A 961 24.85 -14.41 0.24
CA LEU A 961 25.30 -14.18 1.63
C LEU A 961 24.66 -12.93 2.27
N PHE A 962 24.47 -11.88 1.48
CA PHE A 962 23.96 -10.58 1.92
C PHE A 962 22.43 -10.56 2.09
N VAL A 963 21.71 -11.25 1.20
CA VAL A 963 20.23 -11.36 1.26
C VAL A 963 19.80 -12.10 2.53
N ILE A 964 20.56 -13.12 2.95
CA ILE A 964 20.26 -13.92 4.15
C ILE A 964 20.27 -13.05 5.42
N ILE A 965 21.16 -12.06 5.52
CA ILE A 965 21.24 -11.14 6.67
C ILE A 965 19.99 -10.25 6.74
N HIS A 966 19.50 -9.76 5.60
CA HIS A 966 18.30 -8.93 5.52
C HIS A 966 17.01 -9.74 5.74
N LEU A 967 16.97 -10.99 5.27
CA LEU A 967 15.86 -11.91 5.52
C LEU A 967 15.61 -12.10 7.03
N ILE A 968 16.67 -12.14 7.86
CA ILE A 968 16.54 -12.22 9.33
C ILE A 968 15.71 -11.07 9.89
N PHE A 969 15.99 -9.84 9.45
CA PHE A 969 15.30 -8.67 9.98
C PHE A 969 13.87 -8.58 9.44
N LEU A 970 13.65 -8.95 8.18
CA LEU A 970 12.31 -9.04 7.62
C LEU A 970 11.44 -10.06 8.35
N ILE A 971 12.01 -11.20 8.76
CA ILE A 971 11.32 -12.16 9.61
C ILE A 971 10.90 -11.48 10.92
N VAL A 972 11.76 -10.68 11.55
CA VAL A 972 11.40 -9.93 12.78
C VAL A 972 10.29 -8.91 12.53
N VAL A 973 10.33 -8.16 11.41
CA VAL A 973 9.24 -7.22 11.06
C VAL A 973 7.94 -7.95 10.83
N LEU A 974 8.01 -9.10 10.15
CA LEU A 974 6.84 -9.92 9.87
C LEU A 974 6.31 -10.59 11.14
N GLU A 975 7.17 -11.00 12.07
CA GLU A 975 6.78 -11.44 13.42
C GLU A 975 6.11 -10.31 14.19
N LEU A 976 6.60 -9.08 14.10
CA LEU A 976 5.94 -7.92 14.70
C LEU A 976 4.58 -7.64 14.06
N ALA A 977 4.45 -7.81 12.74
CA ALA A 977 3.18 -7.69 12.03
C ALA A 977 2.21 -8.84 12.40
N VAL A 978 2.70 -10.08 12.47
CA VAL A 978 1.96 -11.24 12.99
C VAL A 978 1.53 -10.97 14.42
N ASN A 979 2.42 -10.47 15.28
CA ASN A 979 2.12 -10.09 16.65
C ASN A 979 1.24 -8.83 16.75
N ALA A 980 1.12 -8.01 15.71
CA ALA A 980 0.12 -6.95 15.65
C ALA A 980 -1.25 -7.55 15.30
N CYS A 981 -1.30 -8.50 14.36
CA CYS A 981 -2.49 -9.25 13.98
C CYS A 981 -3.00 -10.17 15.11
N VAL A 982 -2.10 -10.84 15.83
CA VAL A 982 -2.34 -11.81 16.92
C VAL A 982 -2.39 -11.12 18.28
N GLY A 983 -1.42 -10.25 18.54
CA GLY A 983 -1.14 -9.63 19.83
C GLY A 983 -1.90 -8.33 20.05
N VAL A 984 -3.18 -8.33 19.69
CA VAL A 984 -4.18 -7.46 20.31
C VAL A 984 -4.52 -8.03 21.71
N ALA A 985 -3.53 -8.42 22.54
CA ALA A 985 -3.85 -8.82 23.92
C ALA A 985 -2.76 -8.73 24.99
N VAL A 986 -1.50 -9.16 24.80
CA VAL A 986 -0.66 -9.48 25.98
C VAL A 986 0.50 -8.52 26.28
N PHE A 987 1.13 -7.88 25.29
CA PHE A 987 2.34 -7.07 25.54
C PHE A 987 2.19 -5.55 25.45
N GLY A 988 1.07 -5.06 24.90
CA GLY A 988 0.82 -3.62 24.75
C GLY A 988 0.44 -2.90 26.04
N MET A 989 0.14 -3.64 27.13
CA MET A 989 -0.42 -3.09 28.37
C MET A 989 0.32 -3.55 29.64
N VAL A 990 1.10 -4.63 29.57
CA VAL A 990 1.79 -5.21 30.73
C VAL A 990 3.29 -5.02 30.59
N GLY A 991 3.77 -3.83 30.92
CA GLY A 991 5.18 -3.72 31.26
C GLY A 991 5.40 -4.24 32.67
N GLY A 992 5.89 -5.49 32.79
CA GLY A 992 6.35 -6.14 34.02
C GLY A 992 5.22 -6.86 34.76
N PRO A 993 5.28 -8.20 34.88
CA PRO A 993 6.19 -8.80 35.87
C PRO A 993 6.76 -10.16 35.41
N LEU A 994 8.03 -10.17 34.99
CA LEU A 994 8.85 -11.40 34.89
C LEU A 994 10.36 -11.07 35.01
N ALA A 995 10.74 -9.80 34.84
CA ALA A 995 12.10 -9.31 35.09
C ALA A 995 12.53 -9.27 36.58
N HIS A 996 11.70 -9.75 37.51
CA HIS A 996 12.06 -9.83 38.95
C HIS A 996 12.08 -11.25 39.53
N MET A 997 11.72 -12.30 38.78
CA MET A 997 11.86 -13.69 39.27
C MET A 997 12.99 -14.48 38.60
N ALA A 998 13.60 -13.99 37.52
CA ALA A 998 14.73 -14.66 36.87
C ALA A 998 16.11 -14.43 37.53
N LYS A 999 16.16 -13.78 38.70
CA LYS A 999 17.41 -13.64 39.49
C LYS A 999 17.59 -14.72 40.57
N ALA A 1000 16.69 -15.69 40.72
CA ALA A 1000 16.76 -16.65 41.83
C ALA A 1000 16.68 -18.15 41.47
N SER A 1001 16.44 -18.55 40.22
CA SER A 1001 16.38 -19.98 39.89
C SER A 1001 16.73 -20.22 38.43
N GLY A 1002 17.94 -20.75 38.19
CA GLY A 1002 18.44 -21.08 36.85
C GLY A 1002 17.60 -22.15 36.17
N ILE A 1003 16.64 -21.74 35.35
CA ILE A 1003 15.86 -22.62 34.47
C ILE A 1003 16.17 -22.23 33.01
N LEU A 1004 16.46 -23.24 32.19
CA LEU A 1004 16.89 -23.15 30.80
C LEU A 1004 15.76 -22.67 29.88
N ILE A 1005 16.11 -21.83 28.89
CA ILE A 1005 15.24 -21.18 27.89
C ILE A 1005 14.45 -22.15 26.99
N VAL A 1006 14.78 -23.45 27.00
CA VAL A 1006 14.00 -24.48 26.30
C VAL A 1006 12.56 -24.54 26.84
N ASP A 1007 12.35 -24.31 28.13
CA ASP A 1007 11.00 -24.32 28.74
C ASP A 1007 10.15 -23.09 28.36
N ILE A 1008 10.78 -21.97 27.97
CA ILE A 1008 10.08 -20.74 27.53
C ILE A 1008 9.57 -20.91 26.09
N ILE A 1009 10.33 -21.58 25.22
CA ILE A 1009 9.90 -21.90 23.86
C ILE A 1009 8.79 -22.95 23.91
N THR A 1010 8.90 -23.97 24.77
CA THR A 1010 7.83 -24.95 24.99
C THR A 1010 6.60 -24.30 25.66
N TRP A 1011 6.77 -23.29 26.52
CA TRP A 1011 5.65 -22.54 27.09
C TRP A 1011 4.98 -21.60 26.08
N VAL A 1012 5.70 -20.91 25.20
CA VAL A 1012 5.12 -20.07 24.13
C VAL A 1012 4.42 -20.92 23.06
N ILE A 1013 4.97 -22.08 22.73
CA ILE A 1013 4.34 -23.05 21.83
C ILE A 1013 3.10 -23.68 22.48
N ASN A 1014 3.13 -24.01 23.78
CA ASN A 1014 1.96 -24.57 24.49
C ASN A 1014 0.91 -23.53 24.92
N THR A 1015 1.26 -22.26 25.14
CA THR A 1015 0.29 -21.19 25.50
C THR A 1015 -0.40 -20.57 24.30
N SER A 1016 0.16 -20.71 23.09
CA SER A 1016 -0.54 -20.45 21.83
C SER A 1016 -1.79 -21.33 21.66
N SER A 1017 -1.85 -22.46 22.37
CA SER A 1017 -3.00 -23.38 22.43
C SER A 1017 -4.00 -23.04 23.54
N VAL A 1018 -3.73 -22.02 24.38
CA VAL A 1018 -4.53 -21.70 25.58
C VAL A 1018 -5.30 -20.38 25.46
N VAL A 1019 -5.00 -19.55 24.45
CA VAL A 1019 -5.74 -18.29 24.20
C VAL A 1019 -6.98 -18.50 23.28
N TYR A 1020 -7.14 -19.69 22.70
CA TYR A 1020 -8.39 -20.15 22.09
C TYR A 1020 -8.97 -21.33 22.87
N GLY A 1021 -9.79 -21.05 23.87
CA GLY A 1021 -10.52 -22.09 24.60
C GLY A 1021 -11.67 -22.69 23.78
N PHE A 1022 -11.44 -23.86 23.17
CA PHE A 1022 -12.42 -24.93 22.92
C PHE A 1022 -11.65 -26.28 22.91
N TYR A 1023 -11.22 -26.80 24.07
CA TYR A 1023 -11.70 -28.00 24.82
C TYR A 1023 -10.66 -29.15 24.88
N PRO A 1024 -10.75 -30.12 25.82
CA PRO A 1024 -9.64 -30.96 26.25
C PRO A 1024 -9.65 -32.31 25.51
N CYS A 1025 -8.48 -32.75 25.06
CA CYS A 1025 -8.24 -34.18 24.85
C CYS A 1025 -7.06 -34.58 25.72
N THR A 1026 -7.34 -35.52 26.62
CA THR A 1026 -6.39 -36.28 27.43
C THR A 1026 -5.36 -36.98 26.53
N ILE A 1027 -4.13 -37.02 27.07
CA ILE A 1027 -2.88 -37.63 26.58
C ILE A 1027 -3.08 -38.84 25.68
#